data_AF-A0A0B5EW36-F1
#
_entry.id   AF-A0A0B5EW36-F1
#
_cell.length_a   1.000
_cell.length_b   1.000
_cell.length_c   1.000
_cell.angle_alpha   90.00
_cell.angle_beta   90.00
_cell.angle_gamma   90.00
#
_symmetry.space_group_name_H-M   'P 1'
#
loop_
_entity.id
_entity.type
_entity.pdbx_description
1 polymer ?
#
loop_
_entity_poly.entity_id
_entity_poly.type
_entity_poly.pdbx_seq_one_letter_code
_entity_poly.pdbx_strand_id
1 'polypeptide(L)'
;MRYRILGTTQALRPDGSTLAVGGPRLRALLAVLALRAGRTVPVRVLVDEVWAGEPPADAAGALQALVGRLRRVLGAEQVRSVDGGYRLSAGPEDVDLHRFDRLAAEGRRALAEEDYARAAEALGEALALWQGGEALTDLPDAAAESARWASRRLDARRARLTAELALGRAESVLPELSELARAHPLDEPLQALRLRALREAGRPAEALAAYEHTRRALADRLGTDPGPELRALHAELLSDPAPAPPRNPNPTATPAPTTARPGNLRARLTSFVGREADIEAIRADLGRARLVTLLGPGGAGKTRLSQEAAEAVADSAPDGIWLAELAPVEDPAAVPGAVLTALGARETVLAGAGAQELRALAERHGDEAFSRLVEFCAPRRMVLLLDNCEHVIGGAADLAQGLLEHCPRLTVLATSREPLGVPGELLRPVEPLPEPVALRLLAERGASARPGLRIEEETAAEICRRLDGLPLAIELAAARLRMLTPRQIADRLDDRFRLLTSGSRTVLPRQQTLRAVVDWSWELLDEAERTVLRRLSVFAGGCELAAAEAVSGPAALENLGSLVDKSLVVAAPGPEGPMRYRLLETVGEYAAERLDEAGERAAVERAHLTYYRELARTTDPALRGPGQRAAVARLQLEYENLRTALRHAVAAREEQEALCLVLSLSWYWQIRDLRLDARNWSGEVMALGPDPFGPGSPEAEPLTERCTDAPPPMRPEILAEARRGVHLVHLASAGQDIEGWNVPETQERLRAVARVYRPGLPQTCRAPGSMWIYAILLTGDVERMRAVVDETVAACRRLGYDWELAAALLLRANMLANRSDWAGDARRDAEESLAHFRRIGDPWGAAEALSARGEAHERRGEHARAAEDFGQALAHAEELGAQTQVAVLTTRLANIHLESGDFARGERMLREVVDRGAHHVGEALTVARLFLAIGLGRTGRREEAREQLRLLREEVSVLGFVAFEGFLLGTQAWLEVLDGRHESGLALVRSALAHSRDALSLAIMPQMVSVHLTTAALALVRDEEGGRAYEGIRLYGAAERHLPSGHVPTAPEREIAERVEREGRAALGEARYAAARAEGDGLSLDEAVALV
;
A
#
# COMPACT_ATOMS: atom_id res chain seq x y z
N MET A 1 48.35 -48.04 -17.28
CA MET A 1 48.40 -47.62 -15.86
C MET A 1 47.51 -46.40 -15.74
N ARG A 2 46.80 -46.20 -14.63
CA ARG A 2 46.04 -44.95 -14.38
C ARG A 2 46.64 -44.21 -13.20
N TYR A 3 46.61 -42.89 -13.23
CA TYR A 3 47.20 -42.03 -12.19
C TYR A 3 46.12 -41.14 -11.61
N ARG A 4 46.04 -41.11 -10.28
CA ARG A 4 45.09 -40.27 -9.55
C ARG A 4 45.81 -39.13 -8.86
N ILE A 5 45.40 -37.91 -9.13
CA ILE A 5 45.90 -36.67 -8.53
C ILE A 5 44.77 -35.72 -8.08
N LEU A 6 43.50 -36.13 -8.21
CA LEU A 6 42.32 -35.47 -7.63
C LEU A 6 42.04 -35.97 -6.20
N GLY A 7 43.05 -35.87 -5.35
CA GLY A 7 43.11 -36.40 -3.98
C GLY A 7 44.55 -36.82 -3.65
N THR A 8 44.72 -37.76 -2.73
CA THR A 8 46.05 -38.36 -2.49
C THR A 8 46.57 -39.05 -3.75
N THR A 9 47.83 -38.79 -4.10
CA THR A 9 48.46 -39.26 -5.33
C THR A 9 48.58 -40.78 -5.33
N GLN A 10 47.98 -41.43 -6.32
CA GLN A 10 48.02 -42.89 -6.47
C GLN A 10 48.32 -43.30 -7.91
N ALA A 11 48.89 -44.49 -8.07
CA ALA A 11 48.98 -45.16 -9.36
C ALA A 11 48.19 -46.48 -9.30
N LEU A 12 47.50 -46.81 -10.38
CA LEU A 12 46.66 -47.98 -10.51
C LEU A 12 47.18 -48.85 -11.65
N ARG A 13 47.25 -50.16 -11.39
CA ARG A 13 47.48 -51.17 -12.42
C ARG A 13 46.30 -51.22 -13.41
N PRO A 14 46.48 -51.81 -14.61
CA PRO A 14 45.39 -52.02 -15.55
C PRO A 14 44.19 -52.79 -14.97
N ASP A 15 44.43 -53.65 -13.98
CA ASP A 15 43.40 -54.40 -13.24
C ASP A 15 42.65 -53.58 -12.16
N GLY A 16 43.00 -52.30 -11.99
CA GLY A 16 42.40 -51.40 -11.00
C GLY A 16 43.03 -51.45 -9.60
N SER A 17 43.99 -52.36 -9.33
CA SER A 17 44.67 -52.44 -8.04
C SER A 17 45.60 -51.24 -7.78
N THR A 18 45.61 -50.75 -6.55
CA THR A 18 46.45 -49.62 -6.13
C THR A 18 47.91 -50.04 -5.95
N LEU A 19 48.82 -49.22 -6.48
CA LEU A 19 50.26 -49.30 -6.23
C LEU A 19 50.61 -48.39 -5.07
N ALA A 20 51.24 -48.95 -4.03
CA ALA A 20 51.69 -48.17 -2.89
C ALA A 20 52.88 -47.28 -3.27
N VAL A 21 52.63 -45.98 -3.46
CA VAL A 21 53.68 -44.98 -3.67
C VAL A 21 54.20 -44.52 -2.30
N GLY A 22 55.30 -45.13 -1.86
CA GLY A 22 55.86 -44.93 -0.52
C GLY A 22 56.52 -43.56 -0.31
N GLY A 23 55.94 -42.75 0.57
CA GLY A 23 56.51 -41.51 1.09
C GLY A 23 56.05 -40.22 0.37
N PRO A 24 55.98 -39.08 1.09
CA PRO A 24 55.39 -37.83 0.57
C PRO A 24 56.14 -37.28 -0.64
N ARG A 25 57.49 -37.28 -0.63
CA ARG A 25 58.29 -36.78 -1.76
C ARG A 25 58.18 -37.65 -3.02
N LEU A 26 57.92 -38.95 -2.88
CA LEU A 26 57.72 -39.84 -4.02
C LEU A 26 56.34 -39.62 -4.66
N ARG A 27 55.32 -39.35 -3.84
CA ARG A 27 54.00 -38.94 -4.30
C ARG A 27 54.02 -37.55 -4.95
N ALA A 28 54.73 -36.59 -4.37
CA ALA A 28 54.95 -35.28 -4.98
C ALA A 28 55.57 -35.40 -6.38
N LEU A 29 56.65 -36.18 -6.53
CA LEU A 29 57.29 -36.41 -7.83
C LEU A 29 56.32 -37.01 -8.86
N LEU A 30 55.53 -38.01 -8.46
CA LEU A 30 54.52 -38.59 -9.34
C LEU A 30 53.44 -37.57 -9.73
N ALA A 31 52.98 -36.75 -8.79
CA ALA A 31 51.98 -35.71 -9.04
C ALA A 31 52.49 -34.65 -10.04
N VAL A 32 53.73 -34.16 -9.93
CA VAL A 32 54.33 -33.21 -10.88
C VAL A 32 54.36 -33.79 -12.30
N LEU A 33 54.75 -35.06 -12.42
CA LEU A 33 54.85 -35.76 -13.69
C LEU A 33 53.47 -36.07 -14.30
N ALA A 34 52.49 -36.46 -13.47
CA ALA A 34 51.13 -36.75 -13.90
C ALA A 34 50.37 -35.48 -14.31
N LEU A 35 50.57 -34.36 -13.60
CA LEU A 35 50.01 -33.05 -13.97
C LEU A 35 50.44 -32.65 -15.40
N ARG A 36 51.64 -33.06 -15.81
CA ARG A 36 52.22 -32.82 -17.14
C ARG A 36 52.31 -34.10 -17.98
N ALA A 37 51.29 -34.95 -17.91
CA ALA A 37 51.19 -36.22 -18.62
C ALA A 37 51.70 -36.14 -20.07
N GLY A 38 52.61 -37.05 -20.43
CA GLY A 38 53.18 -37.15 -21.78
C GLY A 38 54.17 -36.05 -22.17
N ARG A 39 54.44 -35.04 -21.32
CA ARG A 39 55.42 -33.97 -21.57
C ARG A 39 56.71 -34.20 -20.79
N THR A 40 57.84 -33.77 -21.36
CA THR A 40 59.13 -33.79 -20.63
C THR A 40 59.12 -32.65 -19.61
N VAL A 41 59.36 -32.99 -18.34
CA VAL A 41 59.52 -32.02 -17.25
C VAL A 41 61.02 -31.85 -16.97
N PRO A 42 61.58 -30.64 -17.11
CA PRO A 42 62.98 -30.38 -16.83
C PRO A 42 63.37 -30.69 -15.38
N VAL A 43 64.61 -31.13 -15.16
CA VAL A 43 65.15 -31.44 -13.82
C VAL A 43 64.94 -30.28 -12.84
N ARG A 44 65.21 -29.04 -13.25
CA ARG A 44 65.01 -27.84 -12.42
C ARG A 44 63.58 -27.72 -11.89
N VAL A 45 62.58 -27.92 -12.74
CA VAL A 45 61.16 -27.81 -12.38
C VAL A 45 60.75 -28.93 -11.42
N LEU A 46 61.25 -30.15 -11.65
CA LEU A 46 61.01 -31.28 -10.74
C LEU A 46 61.63 -31.03 -9.36
N VAL A 47 62.82 -30.44 -9.29
CA VAL A 47 63.47 -30.08 -8.03
C VAL A 47 62.68 -28.98 -7.33
N ASP A 48 62.33 -27.91 -8.03
CA ASP A 48 61.62 -26.76 -7.45
C ASP A 48 60.25 -27.20 -6.89
N GLU A 49 59.46 -27.95 -7.64
CA GLU A 49 58.10 -28.36 -7.23
C GLU A 49 58.07 -29.52 -6.23
N VAL A 50 59.05 -30.45 -6.26
CA VAL A 50 59.07 -31.55 -5.28
C VAL A 50 59.55 -31.07 -3.92
N TRP A 51 60.37 -30.02 -3.85
CA TRP A 51 60.95 -29.48 -2.62
C TRP A 51 60.44 -28.09 -2.20
N ALA A 52 59.53 -27.46 -2.95
CA ALA A 52 59.04 -26.10 -2.72
C ALA A 52 60.18 -25.07 -2.56
N GLY A 53 61.17 -25.14 -3.45
CA GLY A 53 62.30 -24.19 -3.46
C GLY A 53 63.38 -24.43 -2.40
N GLU A 54 63.26 -25.46 -1.54
CA GLU A 54 64.29 -25.86 -0.56
C GLU A 54 64.95 -27.20 -0.91
N PRO A 55 65.76 -27.28 -1.97
CA PRO A 55 66.36 -28.53 -2.41
C PRO A 55 67.51 -28.98 -1.50
N PRO A 56 67.78 -30.29 -1.39
CA PRO A 56 68.97 -30.80 -0.71
C PRO A 56 70.24 -30.41 -1.47
N ALA A 57 71.40 -30.41 -0.79
CA ALA A 57 72.69 -29.98 -1.34
C ALA A 57 73.06 -30.66 -2.67
N ASP A 58 72.69 -31.94 -2.87
CA ASP A 58 72.73 -32.63 -4.15
C ASP A 58 71.32 -32.93 -4.67
N ALA A 59 70.67 -31.90 -5.19
CA ALA A 59 69.30 -31.97 -5.71
C ALA A 59 69.17 -32.94 -6.90
N ALA A 60 70.18 -33.00 -7.77
CA ALA A 60 70.19 -33.86 -8.94
C ALA A 60 70.29 -35.33 -8.55
N GLY A 61 71.21 -35.69 -7.65
CA GLY A 61 71.32 -37.04 -7.11
C GLY A 61 70.09 -37.47 -6.31
N ALA A 62 69.52 -36.58 -5.50
CA ALA A 62 68.30 -36.83 -4.74
C ALA A 62 67.09 -37.09 -5.66
N LEU A 63 66.94 -36.32 -6.75
CA LEU A 63 65.90 -36.55 -7.75
C LEU A 63 66.11 -37.88 -8.48
N GLN A 64 67.34 -38.22 -8.89
CA GLN A 64 67.65 -39.50 -9.52
C GLN A 64 67.29 -40.69 -8.61
N ALA A 65 67.56 -40.58 -7.30
CA ALA A 65 67.17 -41.60 -6.32
C ALA A 65 65.64 -41.73 -6.16
N LEU A 66 64.90 -40.61 -6.19
CA LEU A 66 63.43 -40.63 -6.21
C LEU A 66 62.88 -41.25 -7.50
N VAL A 67 63.42 -40.91 -8.66
CA VAL A 67 63.03 -41.52 -9.95
C VAL A 67 63.33 -43.02 -9.96
N GLY A 68 64.48 -43.46 -9.44
CA GLY A 68 64.82 -44.88 -9.30
C GLY A 68 63.85 -45.63 -8.39
N ARG A 69 63.39 -45.01 -7.30
CA ARG A 69 62.31 -45.55 -6.45
C ARG A 69 60.98 -45.59 -7.19
N LEU A 70 60.62 -44.54 -7.93
CA LEU A 70 59.37 -44.47 -8.67
C LEU A 70 59.30 -45.54 -9.77
N ARG A 71 60.41 -45.77 -10.49
CA ARG A 71 60.55 -46.84 -11.49
C ARG A 71 60.42 -48.24 -10.89
N ARG A 72 60.87 -48.47 -9.66
CA ARG A 72 60.66 -49.75 -8.97
C ARG A 72 59.19 -50.02 -8.66
N VAL A 73 58.41 -48.96 -8.41
CA VAL A 73 56.98 -49.06 -8.11
C VAL A 73 56.14 -49.17 -9.39
N LEU A 74 56.43 -48.34 -10.41
CA LEU A 74 55.61 -48.23 -11.64
C LEU A 74 56.11 -49.08 -12.81
N GLY A 75 57.38 -49.48 -12.81
CA GLY A 75 58.11 -50.03 -13.96
C GLY A 75 58.98 -48.98 -14.67
N ALA A 76 60.15 -49.39 -15.15
CA ALA A 76 61.13 -48.50 -15.78
C ALA A 76 60.59 -47.79 -17.04
N GLU A 77 59.76 -48.48 -17.82
CA GLU A 77 59.13 -47.95 -19.04
C GLU A 77 58.13 -46.82 -18.78
N GLN A 78 57.58 -46.74 -17.57
CA GLN A 78 56.56 -45.75 -17.21
C GLN A 78 57.16 -44.37 -16.91
N VAL A 79 58.44 -44.29 -16.52
CA VAL A 79 59.12 -43.02 -16.27
C VAL A 79 60.38 -42.95 -17.14
N ARG A 80 60.29 -42.29 -18.29
CA ARG A 80 61.36 -42.21 -19.27
C ARG A 80 62.30 -41.05 -18.97
N SER A 81 63.60 -41.31 -19.08
CA SER A 81 64.62 -40.26 -19.13
C SER A 81 64.65 -39.72 -20.55
N VAL A 82 64.51 -38.41 -20.68
CA VAL A 82 64.57 -37.69 -21.97
C VAL A 82 65.62 -36.59 -21.79
N ASP A 83 66.20 -36.08 -22.87
CA ASP A 83 67.22 -35.05 -22.75
C ASP A 83 66.73 -33.85 -21.90
N GLY A 84 67.51 -33.50 -20.88
CA GLY A 84 67.19 -32.45 -19.91
C GLY A 84 66.10 -32.74 -18.85
N GLY A 85 65.50 -33.93 -18.79
CA GLY A 85 64.40 -34.17 -17.83
C GLY A 85 63.80 -35.59 -17.78
N TYR A 86 62.61 -35.68 -17.20
CA TYR A 86 61.85 -36.94 -17.07
C TYR A 86 60.43 -36.76 -17.61
N ARG A 87 59.86 -37.85 -18.13
CA ARG A 87 58.49 -37.88 -18.68
C ARG A 87 57.76 -39.12 -18.17
N LEU A 88 56.50 -38.96 -17.79
CA LEU A 88 55.59 -40.08 -17.53
C LEU A 88 55.04 -40.60 -18.87
N SER A 89 55.16 -41.90 -19.11
CA SER A 89 54.60 -42.59 -20.28
C SER A 89 53.09 -42.81 -20.11
N ALA A 90 52.36 -41.71 -19.99
CA ALA A 90 50.91 -41.68 -19.78
C ALA A 90 50.30 -40.63 -20.71
N GLY A 91 49.15 -40.96 -21.31
CA GLY A 91 48.34 -39.98 -22.03
C GLY A 91 47.49 -39.14 -21.06
N PRO A 92 46.86 -38.05 -21.53
CA PRO A 92 45.92 -37.28 -20.72
C PRO A 92 44.78 -38.14 -20.14
N GLU A 93 44.23 -39.09 -20.89
CA GLU A 93 43.14 -39.98 -20.42
C GLU A 93 43.56 -40.96 -19.31
N ASP A 94 44.87 -41.18 -19.13
CA ASP A 94 45.39 -42.03 -18.07
C ASP A 94 45.47 -41.31 -16.71
N VAL A 95 45.27 -39.98 -16.69
CA VAL A 95 45.32 -39.15 -15.48
C VAL A 95 43.92 -38.59 -15.18
N ASP A 96 43.43 -38.86 -13.96
CA ASP A 96 42.09 -38.47 -13.53
C ASP A 96 41.80 -36.96 -13.66
N LEU A 97 42.78 -36.09 -13.41
CA LEU A 97 42.64 -34.65 -13.52
C LEU A 97 42.36 -34.17 -14.96
N HIS A 98 43.06 -34.73 -15.95
CA HIS A 98 42.83 -34.38 -17.36
C HIS A 98 41.54 -35.01 -17.88
N ARG A 99 41.22 -36.23 -17.44
CA ARG A 99 39.94 -36.89 -17.75
C ARG A 99 38.75 -36.12 -17.15
N PHE A 100 38.86 -35.65 -15.91
CA PHE A 100 37.88 -34.79 -15.26
C PHE A 100 37.64 -33.53 -16.09
N ASP A 101 38.70 -32.87 -16.54
CA ASP A 101 38.57 -31.63 -17.31
C ASP A 101 37.84 -31.83 -18.63
N ARG A 102 38.17 -32.91 -19.36
CA ARG A 102 37.49 -33.27 -20.60
C ARG A 102 36.02 -33.59 -20.37
N LEU A 103 35.70 -34.45 -19.39
CA LEU A 103 34.32 -34.83 -19.07
C LEU A 103 33.50 -33.64 -18.56
N ALA A 104 34.08 -32.77 -17.75
CA ALA A 104 33.42 -31.54 -17.32
C ALA A 104 33.15 -30.58 -18.48
N ALA A 105 34.06 -30.48 -19.45
CA ALA A 105 33.86 -29.68 -20.65
C ALA A 105 32.86 -30.32 -21.64
N GLU A 106 32.77 -31.64 -21.69
CA GLU A 106 31.75 -32.37 -22.45
C GLU A 106 30.36 -32.16 -21.82
N GLY A 107 30.24 -32.35 -20.51
CA GLY A 107 28.98 -32.17 -19.80
C GLY A 107 28.47 -30.74 -19.83
N ARG A 108 29.34 -29.72 -19.77
CA ARG A 108 28.94 -28.31 -19.96
C ARG A 108 28.48 -28.02 -21.40
N ARG A 109 29.07 -28.68 -22.41
CA ARG A 109 28.62 -28.55 -23.80
C ARG A 109 27.24 -29.20 -23.98
N ALA A 110 27.04 -30.41 -23.45
CA ALA A 110 25.75 -31.07 -23.45
C ALA A 110 24.68 -30.23 -22.73
N LEU A 111 25.03 -29.59 -21.60
CA LEU A 111 24.12 -28.69 -20.89
C LEU A 111 23.74 -27.46 -21.73
N ALA A 112 24.69 -26.89 -22.49
CA ALA A 112 24.43 -25.76 -23.39
C ALA A 112 23.61 -26.17 -24.64
N GLU A 113 23.68 -27.44 -25.02
CA GLU A 113 22.87 -28.07 -26.09
C GLU A 113 21.52 -28.59 -25.57
N GLU A 114 21.18 -28.32 -24.29
CA GLU A 114 19.96 -28.78 -23.60
C GLU A 114 19.80 -30.32 -23.53
N ASP A 115 20.87 -31.08 -23.76
CA ASP A 115 20.91 -32.53 -23.54
C ASP A 115 21.21 -32.83 -22.06
N TYR A 116 20.20 -32.60 -21.21
CA TYR A 116 20.33 -32.70 -19.76
C TYR A 116 20.72 -34.11 -19.28
N ALA A 117 20.28 -35.17 -19.98
CA ALA A 117 20.61 -36.55 -19.62
C ALA A 117 22.09 -36.83 -19.83
N ARG A 118 22.63 -36.48 -21.00
CA ARG A 118 24.06 -36.63 -21.29
C ARG A 118 24.93 -35.72 -20.43
N ALA A 119 24.45 -34.51 -20.13
CA ALA A 119 25.14 -33.60 -19.22
C ALA A 119 25.25 -34.17 -17.80
N ALA A 120 24.15 -34.70 -17.25
CA ALA A 120 24.13 -35.32 -15.93
C ALA A 120 25.06 -36.54 -15.85
N GLU A 121 25.07 -37.39 -16.87
CA GLU A 121 25.95 -38.58 -16.97
C GLU A 121 27.43 -38.18 -17.02
N ALA A 122 27.81 -37.32 -17.98
CA ALA A 122 29.21 -36.89 -18.14
C ALA A 122 29.75 -36.13 -16.92
N LEU A 123 28.95 -35.27 -16.30
CA LEU A 123 29.34 -34.54 -15.08
C LEU A 123 29.37 -35.44 -13.84
N GLY A 124 28.45 -36.41 -13.75
CA GLY A 124 28.47 -37.45 -12.73
C GLY A 124 29.76 -38.28 -12.80
N GLU A 125 30.14 -38.74 -13.99
CA GLU A 125 31.40 -39.44 -14.22
C GLU A 125 32.62 -38.58 -13.86
N ALA A 126 32.62 -37.30 -14.24
CA ALA A 126 33.70 -36.38 -13.92
C ALA A 126 33.88 -36.25 -12.40
N LEU A 127 32.79 -36.00 -11.67
CA LEU A 127 32.82 -35.79 -10.23
C LEU A 127 33.19 -37.06 -9.46
N ALA A 128 32.86 -38.25 -9.97
CA ALA A 128 33.23 -39.54 -9.39
C ALA A 128 34.75 -39.80 -9.39
N LEU A 129 35.53 -39.06 -10.19
CA LEU A 129 37.00 -39.15 -10.21
C LEU A 129 37.64 -38.58 -8.94
N TRP A 130 36.93 -37.71 -8.21
CA TRP A 130 37.41 -37.11 -6.97
C TRP A 130 37.22 -38.06 -5.78
N GLN A 131 38.30 -38.51 -5.14
CA GLN A 131 38.25 -39.53 -4.07
C GLN A 131 38.31 -38.95 -2.64
N GLY A 132 37.68 -37.79 -2.43
CA GLY A 132 37.76 -37.05 -1.17
C GLY A 132 39.10 -36.32 -1.02
N GLY A 133 39.07 -35.09 -0.54
CA GLY A 133 40.24 -34.21 -0.43
C GLY A 133 40.40 -33.22 -1.59
N GLU A 134 41.47 -32.42 -1.51
CA GLU A 134 41.85 -31.39 -2.48
C GLU A 134 42.68 -31.97 -3.63
N ALA A 135 42.68 -31.33 -4.79
CA ALA A 135 43.56 -31.74 -5.89
C ALA A 135 45.02 -31.51 -5.50
N LEU A 136 45.92 -32.36 -5.99
CA LEU A 136 47.37 -32.19 -5.83
C LEU A 136 47.84 -32.15 -4.35
N THR A 137 47.16 -32.86 -3.44
CA THR A 137 47.43 -32.82 -1.99
C THR A 137 48.90 -33.09 -1.62
N ASP A 138 49.61 -33.90 -2.41
CA ASP A 138 51.00 -34.27 -2.14
C ASP A 138 52.03 -33.31 -2.75
N LEU A 139 51.62 -32.29 -3.52
CA LEU A 139 52.53 -31.27 -4.03
C LEU A 139 52.71 -30.15 -3.00
N PRO A 140 53.94 -29.87 -2.57
CA PRO A 140 54.20 -28.72 -1.71
C PRO A 140 54.05 -27.43 -2.55
N ASP A 141 53.45 -26.40 -1.97
CA ASP A 141 53.17 -25.10 -2.62
C ASP A 141 52.25 -25.13 -3.86
N ALA A 142 51.35 -26.12 -3.96
CA ALA A 142 50.36 -26.21 -5.04
C ALA A 142 49.05 -25.45 -4.77
N ALA A 143 49.02 -24.50 -3.83
CA ALA A 143 47.79 -23.86 -3.35
C ALA A 143 46.99 -23.18 -4.47
N ALA A 144 47.65 -22.44 -5.37
CA ALA A 144 46.99 -21.76 -6.48
C ALA A 144 46.39 -22.74 -7.51
N GLU A 145 47.13 -23.80 -7.86
CA GLU A 145 46.66 -24.81 -8.81
C GLU A 145 45.54 -25.68 -8.18
N SER A 146 45.67 -26.04 -6.90
CA SER A 146 44.62 -26.72 -6.13
C SER A 146 43.32 -25.89 -6.09
N ALA A 147 43.41 -24.59 -5.78
CA ALA A 147 42.28 -23.68 -5.78
C ALA A 147 41.61 -23.58 -7.18
N ARG A 148 42.40 -23.57 -8.27
CA ARG A 148 41.86 -23.58 -9.64
C ARG A 148 41.03 -24.84 -9.90
N TRP A 149 41.51 -26.01 -9.48
CA TRP A 149 40.79 -27.26 -9.66
C TRP A 149 39.60 -27.40 -8.72
N ALA A 150 39.66 -26.83 -7.51
CA ALA A 150 38.51 -26.72 -6.61
C ALA A 150 37.38 -25.86 -7.22
N SER A 151 37.72 -24.73 -7.83
CA SER A 151 36.75 -23.90 -8.58
C SER A 151 36.14 -24.67 -9.75
N ARG A 152 36.94 -25.37 -10.57
CA ARG A 152 36.39 -26.21 -11.65
C ARG A 152 35.49 -27.34 -11.15
N ARG A 153 35.79 -27.91 -9.97
CA ARG A 153 34.93 -28.91 -9.32
C ARG A 153 33.59 -28.32 -8.90
N LEU A 154 33.59 -27.11 -8.34
CA LEU A 154 32.36 -26.40 -7.97
C LEU A 154 31.50 -26.10 -9.21
N ASP A 155 32.11 -25.64 -10.30
CA ASP A 155 31.41 -25.40 -11.57
C ASP A 155 30.78 -26.68 -12.13
N ALA A 156 31.52 -27.80 -12.09
CA ALA A 156 31.00 -29.09 -12.53
C ALA A 156 29.84 -29.61 -11.65
N ARG A 157 29.91 -29.38 -10.33
CA ARG A 157 28.80 -29.69 -9.40
C ARG A 157 27.58 -28.86 -9.71
N ARG A 158 27.74 -27.54 -9.89
CA ARG A 158 26.63 -26.63 -10.22
C ARG A 158 25.97 -27.06 -11.54
N ALA A 159 26.77 -27.29 -12.58
CA ALA A 159 26.26 -27.73 -13.89
C ALA A 159 25.51 -29.07 -13.81
N ARG A 160 25.99 -30.02 -13.00
CA ARG A 160 25.29 -31.31 -12.81
C ARG A 160 23.94 -31.09 -12.15
N LEU A 161 23.92 -30.30 -11.07
CA LEU A 161 22.69 -30.00 -10.33
C LEU A 161 21.68 -29.24 -11.21
N THR A 162 22.14 -28.37 -12.11
CA THR A 162 21.29 -27.72 -13.12
C THR A 162 20.69 -28.74 -14.09
N ALA A 163 21.49 -29.67 -14.62
CA ALA A 163 21.00 -30.72 -15.52
C ALA A 163 19.98 -31.64 -14.82
N GLU A 164 20.27 -32.05 -13.58
CA GLU A 164 19.39 -32.92 -12.78
C GLU A 164 18.07 -32.23 -12.40
N LEU A 165 18.11 -30.91 -12.14
CA LEU A 165 16.90 -30.11 -11.91
C LEU A 165 16.04 -30.04 -13.17
N ALA A 166 16.64 -29.77 -14.33
CA ALA A 166 15.92 -29.76 -15.62
C ALA A 166 15.30 -31.13 -15.99
N LEU A 167 15.86 -32.24 -15.47
CA LEU A 167 15.28 -33.58 -15.58
C LEU A 167 14.14 -33.86 -14.57
N GLY A 168 13.69 -32.84 -13.82
CA GLY A 168 12.61 -32.94 -12.84
C GLY A 168 13.00 -33.64 -11.54
N ARG A 169 14.30 -33.73 -11.21
CA ARG A 169 14.78 -34.46 -10.04
C ARG A 169 15.00 -33.56 -8.81
N ALA A 170 14.16 -32.53 -8.64
CA ALA A 170 14.26 -31.50 -7.62
C ALA A 170 14.45 -32.06 -6.19
N GLU A 171 13.62 -33.02 -5.75
CA GLU A 171 13.74 -33.61 -4.41
C GLU A 171 15.09 -34.31 -4.16
N SER A 172 15.64 -34.96 -5.20
CA SER A 172 16.90 -35.71 -5.08
C SER A 172 18.13 -34.80 -4.95
N VAL A 173 18.09 -33.61 -5.57
CA VAL A 173 19.22 -32.67 -5.58
C VAL A 173 19.20 -31.71 -4.39
N LEU A 174 18.03 -31.49 -3.76
CA LEU A 174 17.85 -30.52 -2.68
C LEU A 174 18.82 -30.68 -1.49
N PRO A 175 19.11 -31.89 -0.97
CA PRO A 175 20.04 -32.05 0.15
C PRO A 175 21.46 -31.59 -0.20
N GLU A 176 21.99 -32.02 -1.36
CA GLU A 176 23.33 -31.64 -1.82
C GLU A 176 23.41 -30.14 -2.15
N LEU A 177 22.37 -29.62 -2.79
CA LEU A 177 22.28 -28.21 -3.16
C LEU A 177 22.17 -27.30 -1.93
N SER A 178 21.47 -27.74 -0.88
CA SER A 178 21.37 -27.03 0.41
C SER A 178 22.69 -27.00 1.16
N GLU A 179 23.44 -28.11 1.14
CA GLU A 179 24.80 -28.19 1.70
C GLU A 179 25.75 -27.22 0.98
N LEU A 180 25.78 -27.26 -0.35
CA LEU A 180 26.63 -26.38 -1.17
C LEU A 180 26.28 -24.91 -0.98
N ALA A 181 24.98 -24.56 -1.00
CA ALA A 181 24.52 -23.19 -0.81
C ALA A 181 24.89 -22.63 0.58
N ARG A 182 24.97 -23.47 1.62
CA ARG A 182 25.42 -23.05 2.95
C ARG A 182 26.94 -22.85 3.00
N ALA A 183 27.70 -23.68 2.30
CA ALA A 183 29.15 -23.55 2.20
C ALA A 183 29.56 -22.31 1.37
N HIS A 184 28.73 -21.91 0.42
CA HIS A 184 28.95 -20.75 -0.46
C HIS A 184 27.77 -19.75 -0.41
N PRO A 185 27.57 -19.06 0.72
CA PRO A 185 26.39 -18.21 0.94
C PRO A 185 26.34 -16.97 0.03
N LEU A 186 27.48 -16.54 -0.52
CA LEU A 186 27.59 -15.38 -1.43
C LEU A 186 27.56 -15.76 -2.92
N ASP A 187 27.42 -17.05 -3.25
CA ASP A 187 27.38 -17.53 -4.63
C ASP A 187 25.93 -17.48 -5.17
N GLU A 188 25.54 -16.32 -5.71
CA GLU A 188 24.17 -16.07 -6.14
C GLU A 188 23.60 -17.11 -7.15
N PRO A 189 24.34 -17.55 -8.19
CA PRO A 189 23.87 -18.62 -9.08
C PRO A 189 23.52 -19.93 -8.35
N LEU A 190 24.29 -20.28 -7.32
CA LEU A 190 24.02 -21.48 -6.51
C LEU A 190 22.78 -21.29 -5.63
N GLN A 191 22.58 -20.08 -5.10
CA GLN A 191 21.35 -19.75 -4.36
C GLN A 191 20.13 -19.79 -5.28
N ALA A 192 20.22 -19.24 -6.50
CA ALA A 192 19.13 -19.28 -7.48
C ALA A 192 18.73 -20.72 -7.82
N LEU A 193 19.71 -21.61 -8.00
CA LEU A 193 19.46 -23.02 -8.25
C LEU A 193 18.73 -23.68 -7.06
N ARG A 194 19.11 -23.36 -5.81
CA ARG A 194 18.41 -23.85 -4.61
C ARG A 194 16.96 -23.40 -4.55
N LEU A 195 16.70 -22.13 -4.84
CA LEU A 195 15.36 -21.56 -4.86
C LEU A 195 14.49 -22.23 -5.93
N ARG A 196 15.01 -22.46 -7.14
CA ARG A 196 14.30 -23.20 -8.20
C ARG A 196 13.98 -24.64 -7.77
N ALA A 197 14.94 -25.34 -7.19
CA ALA A 197 14.72 -26.69 -6.69
C ALA A 197 13.67 -26.75 -5.56
N LEU A 198 13.66 -25.78 -4.64
CA LEU A 198 12.65 -25.69 -3.58
C LEU A 198 11.26 -25.41 -4.16
N ARG A 199 11.17 -24.55 -5.19
CA ARG A 199 9.92 -24.29 -5.91
C ARG A 199 9.40 -25.53 -6.62
N GLU A 200 10.23 -26.20 -7.42
CA GLU A 200 9.86 -27.40 -8.17
C GLU A 200 9.47 -28.57 -7.26
N ALA A 201 10.06 -28.65 -6.06
CA ALA A 201 9.67 -29.61 -5.03
C ALA A 201 8.40 -29.22 -4.25
N GLY A 202 7.70 -28.15 -4.64
CA GLY A 202 6.47 -27.70 -3.97
C GLY A 202 6.69 -27.07 -2.59
N ARG A 203 7.88 -26.49 -2.34
CA ARG A 203 8.26 -25.87 -1.05
C ARG A 203 8.52 -24.36 -1.20
N PRO A 204 7.56 -23.55 -1.71
CA PRO A 204 7.77 -22.13 -2.00
C PRO A 204 8.05 -21.29 -0.74
N ALA A 205 7.48 -21.65 0.41
CA ALA A 205 7.75 -20.97 1.68
C ALA A 205 9.23 -21.09 2.09
N GLU A 206 9.84 -22.26 1.88
CA GLU A 206 11.26 -22.47 2.14
C GLU A 206 12.14 -21.77 1.10
N ALA A 207 11.67 -21.65 -0.15
CA ALA A 207 12.35 -20.88 -1.18
C ALA A 207 12.37 -19.37 -0.82
N LEU A 208 11.26 -18.82 -0.32
CA LEU A 208 11.17 -17.43 0.15
C LEU A 208 12.05 -17.19 1.38
N ALA A 209 12.06 -18.11 2.36
CA ALA A 209 12.96 -18.04 3.50
C ALA A 209 14.45 -18.10 3.09
N ALA A 210 14.77 -18.96 2.12
CA ALA A 210 16.11 -19.08 1.55
C ALA A 210 16.56 -17.82 0.80
N TYR A 211 15.65 -17.17 0.06
CA TYR A 211 15.89 -15.89 -0.60
C TYR A 211 16.20 -14.80 0.44
N GLU A 212 15.37 -14.66 1.47
CA GLU A 212 15.52 -13.64 2.50
C GLU A 212 16.82 -13.83 3.30
N HIS A 213 17.20 -15.08 3.61
CA HIS A 213 18.49 -15.38 4.22
C HIS A 213 19.67 -14.95 3.31
N THR A 214 19.56 -15.20 2.01
CA THR A 214 20.58 -14.81 1.03
C THR A 214 20.67 -13.28 0.91
N ARG A 215 19.54 -12.59 0.85
CA ARG A 215 19.46 -11.12 0.80
C ARG A 215 20.15 -10.48 1.99
N ARG A 216 19.87 -10.96 3.21
CA ARG A 216 20.56 -10.49 4.43
C ARG A 216 22.05 -10.78 4.38
N ALA A 217 22.46 -11.99 3.98
CA ALA A 217 23.88 -12.34 3.90
C ALA A 217 24.67 -11.46 2.91
N LEU A 218 24.06 -11.08 1.77
CA LEU A 218 24.65 -10.14 0.80
C LEU A 218 24.70 -8.71 1.36
N ALA A 219 23.61 -8.23 1.97
CA ALA A 219 23.57 -6.91 2.58
C ALA A 219 24.58 -6.78 3.73
N ASP A 220 24.66 -7.76 4.62
CA ASP A 220 25.51 -7.72 5.82
C ASP A 220 27.01 -7.83 5.48
N ARG A 221 27.38 -8.64 4.47
CA ARG A 221 28.79 -8.91 4.14
C ARG A 221 29.34 -8.06 3.01
N LEU A 222 28.49 -7.68 2.05
CA LEU A 222 28.90 -6.95 0.83
C LEU A 222 28.25 -5.56 0.71
N GLY A 223 27.20 -5.26 1.49
CA GLY A 223 26.47 -3.98 1.38
C GLY A 223 25.67 -3.86 0.09
N THR A 224 25.36 -4.97 -0.58
CA THR A 224 24.70 -5.01 -1.89
C THR A 224 23.39 -5.77 -1.83
N ASP A 225 22.44 -5.38 -2.67
CA ASP A 225 21.20 -6.12 -2.89
C ASP A 225 21.42 -7.36 -3.79
N PRO A 226 20.50 -8.35 -3.76
CA PRO A 226 20.54 -9.49 -4.68
C PRO A 226 20.52 -9.06 -6.15
N GLY A 227 21.30 -9.78 -6.96
CA GLY A 227 21.38 -9.62 -8.40
C GLY A 227 20.04 -9.88 -9.12
N PRO A 228 19.97 -9.53 -10.41
CA PRO A 228 18.73 -9.57 -11.19
C PRO A 228 18.10 -10.97 -11.27
N GLU A 229 18.89 -12.04 -11.36
CA GLU A 229 18.37 -13.42 -11.44
C GLU A 229 17.66 -13.85 -10.14
N LEU A 230 18.24 -13.54 -8.98
CA LEU A 230 17.62 -13.83 -7.68
C LEU A 230 16.37 -12.97 -7.46
N ARG A 231 16.40 -11.69 -7.84
CA ARG A 231 15.21 -10.81 -7.76
C ARG A 231 14.09 -11.25 -8.68
N ALA A 232 14.40 -11.70 -9.90
CA ALA A 232 13.42 -12.26 -10.83
C ALA A 232 12.80 -13.55 -10.27
N LEU A 233 13.62 -14.46 -9.75
CA LEU A 233 13.13 -15.69 -9.14
C LEU A 233 12.30 -15.43 -7.88
N HIS A 234 12.64 -14.40 -7.09
CA HIS A 234 11.81 -13.96 -5.97
C HIS A 234 10.46 -13.43 -6.45
N ALA A 235 10.42 -12.62 -7.51
CA ALA A 235 9.16 -12.17 -8.11
C ALA A 235 8.32 -13.34 -8.63
N GLU A 236 8.95 -14.35 -9.26
CA GLU A 236 8.28 -15.59 -9.69
C GLU A 236 7.74 -16.39 -8.51
N LEU A 237 8.52 -16.55 -7.44
CA LEU A 237 8.10 -17.22 -6.20
C LEU A 237 6.91 -16.53 -5.52
N LEU A 238 6.75 -15.22 -5.72
CA LEU A 238 5.63 -14.43 -5.21
C LEU A 238 4.39 -14.47 -6.12
N SER A 239 4.54 -14.92 -7.36
CA SER A 239 3.50 -14.81 -8.41
C SER A 239 2.83 -16.14 -8.77
N ASP A 240 3.36 -17.30 -8.37
CA ASP A 240 2.90 -18.60 -8.87
C ASP A 240 2.55 -19.61 -7.75
N PRO A 241 1.29 -20.09 -7.65
CA PRO A 241 0.93 -21.25 -6.85
C PRO A 241 1.21 -22.54 -7.66
N ALA A 242 2.34 -23.20 -7.38
CA ALA A 242 2.74 -24.58 -7.75
C ALA A 242 2.21 -25.23 -9.07
N PRO A 243 3.07 -25.79 -9.93
CA PRO A 243 2.63 -26.39 -11.20
C PRO A 243 1.84 -27.70 -11.02
N ALA A 244 0.62 -27.74 -11.57
CA ALA A 244 -0.10 -28.97 -11.87
C ALA A 244 0.52 -29.68 -13.11
N PRO A 245 0.45 -31.02 -13.22
CA PRO A 245 1.12 -31.77 -14.29
C PRO A 245 0.58 -31.45 -15.69
N PRO A 246 1.42 -31.54 -16.75
CA PRO A 246 1.13 -30.94 -18.05
C PRO A 246 0.07 -31.73 -18.82
N ARG A 247 -1.01 -31.03 -19.22
CA ARG A 247 -1.88 -31.45 -20.32
C ARG A 247 -1.59 -30.58 -21.54
N ASN A 248 -1.27 -31.27 -22.64
CA ASN A 248 -1.00 -30.85 -24.03
C ASN A 248 -1.13 -29.35 -24.41
N PRO A 249 -0.15 -28.81 -25.17
CA PRO A 249 -0.19 -27.43 -25.64
C PRO A 249 -1.14 -27.30 -26.83
N ASN A 250 -2.12 -26.42 -26.71
CA ASN A 250 -2.80 -25.81 -27.86
C ASN A 250 -2.22 -24.38 -28.01
N PRO A 251 -1.57 -24.04 -29.13
CA PRO A 251 -0.85 -22.77 -29.25
C PRO A 251 -1.74 -21.68 -29.83
N THR A 252 -2.61 -21.07 -29.01
CA THR A 252 -3.20 -19.74 -29.27
C THR A 252 -3.92 -19.22 -28.02
N ALA A 253 -3.17 -18.67 -27.07
CA ALA A 253 -3.63 -17.61 -26.16
C ALA A 253 -2.42 -17.13 -25.35
N THR A 254 -2.01 -15.88 -25.57
CA THR A 254 -1.08 -15.18 -24.68
C THR A 254 -1.76 -15.01 -23.32
N PRO A 255 -1.22 -15.53 -22.21
CA PRO A 255 -1.80 -15.24 -20.90
C PRO A 255 -1.42 -13.81 -20.49
N ALA A 256 -2.42 -13.00 -20.22
CA ALA A 256 -2.28 -11.69 -19.59
C ALA A 256 -1.76 -11.84 -18.14
N PRO A 257 -1.06 -10.84 -17.59
CA PRO A 257 -0.51 -10.90 -16.24
C PRO A 257 -1.62 -11.07 -15.20
N THR A 258 -1.53 -12.11 -14.36
CA THR A 258 -2.49 -12.35 -13.29
C THR A 258 -2.10 -11.47 -12.10
N THR A 259 -2.84 -10.39 -11.92
CA THR A 259 -2.76 -9.50 -10.75
C THR A 259 -3.00 -10.28 -9.46
N ALA A 260 -2.24 -9.99 -8.40
CA ALA A 260 -2.56 -10.42 -7.04
C ALA A 260 -4.02 -10.07 -6.74
N ARG A 261 -4.79 -11.05 -6.22
CA ARG A 261 -6.21 -10.85 -5.94
C ARG A 261 -6.35 -9.74 -4.87
N PRO A 262 -7.24 -8.76 -5.04
CA PRO A 262 -7.44 -7.70 -4.05
C PRO A 262 -7.93 -8.27 -2.70
N GLY A 263 -7.56 -7.64 -1.58
CA GLY A 263 -8.06 -8.02 -0.24
C GLY A 263 -7.07 -7.75 0.90
N ASN A 264 -7.54 -7.87 2.15
CA ASN A 264 -6.75 -7.63 3.37
C ASN A 264 -6.69 -8.85 4.33
N LEU A 265 -7.14 -10.03 3.87
CA LEU A 265 -7.04 -11.27 4.63
C LEU A 265 -5.58 -11.73 4.76
N ARG A 266 -5.20 -12.16 5.96
CA ARG A 266 -3.81 -12.51 6.31
C ARG A 266 -3.59 -14.02 6.20
N ALA A 267 -2.49 -14.42 5.56
CA ALA A 267 -2.04 -15.81 5.53
C ALA A 267 -1.78 -16.34 6.96
N ARG A 268 -2.32 -17.52 7.28
CA ARG A 268 -2.27 -18.06 8.65
C ARG A 268 -1.19 -19.14 8.79
N LEU A 269 -0.48 -19.10 9.92
CA LEU A 269 0.65 -19.98 10.26
C LEU A 269 0.24 -21.29 10.98
N THR A 270 -1.05 -21.49 11.24
CA THR A 270 -1.57 -22.70 11.89
C THR A 270 -2.60 -23.39 11.00
N SER A 271 -2.62 -24.72 10.99
CA SER A 271 -3.62 -25.54 10.31
C SER A 271 -5.05 -25.27 10.84
N PHE A 272 -6.02 -25.24 9.93
CA PHE A 272 -7.45 -25.22 10.23
C PHE A 272 -7.99 -26.65 10.19
N VAL A 273 -8.63 -27.11 11.27
CA VAL A 273 -8.91 -28.53 11.48
C VAL A 273 -10.41 -28.80 11.50
N GLY A 274 -10.92 -29.56 10.52
CA GLY A 274 -12.14 -30.36 10.66
C GLY A 274 -13.46 -29.63 10.53
N ARG A 275 -13.43 -28.48 9.87
CA ARG A 275 -14.62 -27.69 9.52
C ARG A 275 -14.81 -27.59 8.01
N GLU A 276 -14.35 -28.59 7.24
CA GLU A 276 -14.48 -28.61 5.78
C GLU A 276 -15.96 -28.64 5.37
N ALA A 277 -16.80 -29.35 6.13
CA ALA A 277 -18.25 -29.36 5.91
C ALA A 277 -18.92 -28.00 6.23
N ASP A 278 -18.45 -27.29 7.26
CA ASP A 278 -18.96 -25.96 7.61
C ASP A 278 -18.56 -24.93 6.54
N ILE A 279 -17.33 -25.01 6.01
CA ILE A 279 -16.87 -24.18 4.90
C ILE A 279 -17.75 -24.40 3.66
N GLU A 280 -18.00 -25.65 3.28
CA GLU A 280 -18.86 -25.96 2.12
C GLU A 280 -20.31 -25.52 2.34
N ALA A 281 -20.83 -25.61 3.57
CA ALA A 281 -22.15 -25.10 3.92
C ALA A 281 -22.23 -23.58 3.81
N ILE A 282 -21.25 -22.84 4.35
CA ILE A 282 -21.19 -21.38 4.26
C ILE A 282 -21.00 -20.94 2.80
N ARG A 283 -20.18 -21.66 2.03
CA ARG A 283 -20.04 -21.45 0.58
C ARG A 283 -21.37 -21.59 -0.16
N ALA A 284 -22.15 -22.62 0.17
CA ALA A 284 -23.48 -22.81 -0.39
C ALA A 284 -24.44 -21.69 0.04
N ASP A 285 -24.36 -21.21 1.28
CA ASP A 285 -25.18 -20.10 1.78
C ASP A 285 -24.85 -18.78 1.11
N LEU A 286 -23.56 -18.45 0.96
CA LEU A 286 -23.09 -17.25 0.24
C LEU A 286 -23.49 -17.27 -1.24
N GLY A 287 -23.75 -18.45 -1.81
CA GLY A 287 -24.33 -18.60 -3.14
C GLY A 287 -25.85 -18.39 -3.21
N ARG A 288 -26.56 -18.39 -2.07
CA ARG A 288 -28.03 -18.33 -1.98
C ARG A 288 -28.54 -17.07 -1.29
N ALA A 289 -27.74 -16.44 -0.44
CA ALA A 289 -28.06 -15.24 0.31
C ALA A 289 -26.92 -14.21 0.18
N ARG A 290 -27.26 -12.93 0.24
CA ARG A 290 -26.29 -11.82 0.16
C ARG A 290 -25.81 -11.35 1.53
N LEU A 291 -26.47 -11.77 2.60
CA LEU A 291 -26.04 -11.57 3.99
C LEU A 291 -26.10 -12.91 4.72
N VAL A 292 -24.94 -13.39 5.18
CA VAL A 292 -24.83 -14.57 6.03
C VAL A 292 -24.21 -14.14 7.35
N THR A 293 -24.86 -14.43 8.46
CA THR A 293 -24.34 -14.13 9.80
C THR A 293 -23.99 -15.43 10.51
N LEU A 294 -22.71 -15.59 10.85
CA LEU A 294 -22.22 -16.67 11.68
C LEU A 294 -22.56 -16.38 13.14
N LEU A 295 -23.50 -17.14 13.70
CA LEU A 295 -23.96 -17.00 15.08
C LEU A 295 -23.31 -18.04 15.97
N GLY A 296 -22.81 -17.64 17.13
CA GLY A 296 -22.29 -18.60 18.09
C GLY A 296 -21.58 -17.97 19.28
N PRO A 297 -21.32 -18.75 20.33
CA PRO A 297 -20.67 -18.24 21.53
C PRO A 297 -19.21 -17.84 21.26
N GLY A 298 -18.64 -17.05 22.18
CA GLY A 298 -17.21 -16.72 22.18
C GLY A 298 -16.36 -18.01 22.18
N GLY A 299 -15.23 -17.99 21.44
CA GLY A 299 -14.32 -19.14 21.34
C GLY A 299 -14.78 -20.31 20.44
N ALA A 300 -15.95 -20.24 19.81
CA ALA A 300 -16.42 -21.24 18.83
C ALA A 300 -15.63 -21.23 17.50
N GLY A 301 -14.83 -20.18 17.26
CA GLY A 301 -14.00 -20.03 16.07
C GLY A 301 -14.67 -19.29 14.90
N LYS A 302 -15.73 -18.50 15.15
CA LYS A 302 -16.49 -17.77 14.12
C LYS A 302 -15.61 -16.91 13.21
N THR A 303 -14.73 -16.09 13.78
CA THR A 303 -13.76 -15.25 13.07
C THR A 303 -12.79 -16.05 12.20
N ARG A 304 -12.44 -17.27 12.62
CA ARG A 304 -11.56 -18.14 11.84
C ARG A 304 -12.34 -18.80 10.71
N LEU A 305 -13.53 -19.33 11.03
CA LEU A 305 -14.40 -19.97 10.06
C LEU A 305 -14.89 -18.98 8.98
N SER A 306 -15.19 -17.73 9.33
CA SER A 306 -15.61 -16.71 8.35
C SER A 306 -14.52 -16.41 7.34
N GLN A 307 -13.27 -16.27 7.78
CA GLN A 307 -12.14 -15.99 6.89
C GLN A 307 -11.81 -17.19 6.00
N GLU A 308 -11.77 -18.42 6.55
CA GLU A 308 -11.53 -19.64 5.76
C GLU A 308 -12.65 -19.89 4.74
N ALA A 309 -13.91 -19.65 5.13
CA ALA A 309 -15.04 -19.76 4.22
C ALA A 309 -15.04 -18.67 3.14
N ALA A 310 -14.59 -17.47 3.47
CA ALA A 310 -14.45 -16.39 2.49
C ALA A 310 -13.33 -16.69 1.49
N GLU A 311 -12.17 -17.18 1.94
CA GLU A 311 -11.07 -17.62 1.06
C GLU A 311 -11.52 -18.74 0.10
N ALA A 312 -12.33 -19.69 0.57
CA ALA A 312 -12.89 -20.75 -0.25
C ALA A 312 -13.84 -20.26 -1.37
N VAL A 313 -14.35 -19.02 -1.26
CA VAL A 313 -15.18 -18.37 -2.30
C VAL A 313 -14.44 -17.28 -3.07
N ALA A 314 -13.12 -17.15 -2.91
CA ALA A 314 -12.30 -16.14 -3.58
C ALA A 314 -12.46 -16.14 -5.11
N ASP A 315 -12.62 -17.31 -5.73
CA ASP A 315 -12.83 -17.43 -7.18
C ASP A 315 -14.15 -16.81 -7.68
N SER A 316 -15.12 -16.65 -6.76
CA SER A 316 -16.42 -16.02 -7.05
C SER A 316 -16.47 -14.53 -6.68
N ALA A 317 -15.37 -13.98 -6.17
CA ALA A 317 -15.20 -12.61 -5.74
C ALA A 317 -13.95 -11.99 -6.40
N PRO A 318 -14.00 -11.69 -7.72
CA PRO A 318 -12.84 -11.20 -8.48
C PRO A 318 -12.27 -9.88 -7.93
N ASP A 319 -13.10 -9.08 -7.26
CA ASP A 319 -12.72 -7.80 -6.65
C ASP A 319 -12.28 -7.95 -5.18
N GLY A 320 -12.10 -9.18 -4.72
CA GLY A 320 -11.42 -9.47 -3.48
C GLY A 320 -12.30 -9.75 -2.27
N ILE A 321 -11.61 -10.09 -1.17
CA ILE A 321 -12.21 -10.37 0.13
C ILE A 321 -11.63 -9.41 1.16
N TRP A 322 -12.53 -8.75 1.89
CA TRP A 322 -12.15 -7.66 2.77
C TRP A 322 -12.73 -7.84 4.16
N LEU A 323 -11.90 -7.71 5.19
CA LEU A 323 -12.22 -7.86 6.59
C LEU A 323 -12.21 -6.51 7.29
N ALA A 324 -13.32 -6.16 7.92
CA ALA A 324 -13.42 -5.08 8.89
C ALA A 324 -13.60 -5.68 10.30
N GLU A 325 -12.56 -5.52 11.13
CA GLU A 325 -12.62 -5.91 12.55
C GLU A 325 -13.35 -4.79 13.30
N LEU A 326 -14.58 -5.06 13.76
CA LEU A 326 -15.38 -4.06 14.48
C LEU A 326 -15.13 -4.10 15.99
N ALA A 327 -14.46 -5.13 16.52
CA ALA A 327 -14.09 -5.28 17.93
C ALA A 327 -13.61 -4.00 18.67
N PRO A 328 -12.83 -3.09 18.06
CA PRO A 328 -12.38 -1.85 18.73
C PRO A 328 -13.37 -0.67 18.63
N VAL A 329 -14.52 -0.80 17.95
CA VAL A 329 -15.46 0.28 17.63
C VAL A 329 -16.59 0.33 18.66
N GLU A 330 -16.56 1.27 19.60
CA GLU A 330 -17.62 1.38 20.62
C GLU A 330 -18.85 2.20 20.19
N ASP A 331 -18.67 3.18 19.29
CA ASP A 331 -19.74 4.04 18.80
C ASP A 331 -20.32 3.51 17.48
N PRO A 332 -21.62 3.14 17.43
CA PRO A 332 -22.29 2.74 16.20
C PRO A 332 -22.12 3.71 15.03
N ALA A 333 -22.03 5.02 15.28
CA ALA A 333 -21.85 6.03 14.24
C ALA A 333 -20.46 5.97 13.56
N ALA A 334 -19.46 5.36 14.21
CA ALA A 334 -18.11 5.23 13.68
C ALA A 334 -17.93 4.00 12.75
N VAL A 335 -18.91 3.09 12.69
CA VAL A 335 -18.83 1.83 11.93
C VAL A 335 -18.56 2.07 10.42
N PRO A 336 -19.26 2.98 9.70
CA PRO A 336 -18.94 3.25 8.30
C PRO A 336 -17.50 3.73 8.09
N GLY A 337 -16.99 4.59 8.99
CA GLY A 337 -15.61 5.07 8.92
C GLY A 337 -14.57 3.97 9.15
N ALA A 338 -14.84 3.05 10.08
CA ALA A 338 -13.98 1.90 10.34
C ALA A 338 -13.94 0.93 9.15
N VAL A 339 -15.09 0.62 8.55
CA VAL A 339 -15.17 -0.23 7.36
C VAL A 339 -14.47 0.42 6.17
N LEU A 340 -14.66 1.73 5.95
CA LEU A 340 -13.99 2.45 4.86
C LEU A 340 -12.46 2.43 5.01
N THR A 341 -11.97 2.51 6.25
CA THR A 341 -10.54 2.36 6.56
C THR A 341 -10.04 0.95 6.27
N ALA A 342 -10.80 -0.07 6.69
CA ALA A 342 -10.44 -1.48 6.50
C ALA A 342 -10.38 -1.89 5.03
N LEU A 343 -11.26 -1.34 4.20
CA LEU A 343 -11.27 -1.52 2.74
C LEU A 343 -10.08 -0.87 2.04
N GLY A 344 -9.25 -0.07 2.73
CA GLY A 344 -8.22 0.74 2.09
C GLY A 344 -8.78 1.74 1.07
N ALA A 345 -10.10 1.94 1.07
CA ALA A 345 -10.85 2.82 0.18
C ALA A 345 -10.73 4.30 0.59
N ARG A 346 -9.90 4.60 1.60
CA ARG A 346 -9.51 5.96 1.99
C ARG A 346 -8.25 6.37 1.22
N GLU A 347 -8.44 7.22 0.24
CA GLU A 347 -7.41 7.61 -0.72
C GLU A 347 -6.55 8.77 -0.23
N THR A 348 -5.35 8.92 -0.81
CA THR A 348 -4.53 10.12 -0.58
C THR A 348 -5.14 11.27 -1.37
N VAL A 349 -5.52 12.37 -0.73
CA VAL A 349 -6.21 13.48 -1.38
C VAL A 349 -5.25 14.60 -1.76
N LEU A 350 -5.22 14.94 -3.05
CA LEU A 350 -4.62 16.16 -3.61
C LEU A 350 -5.62 17.32 -3.44
N ALA A 351 -5.12 18.47 -3.00
CA ALA A 351 -5.83 19.71 -2.70
C ALA A 351 -5.89 20.73 -3.87
N GLY A 352 -5.34 20.44 -5.06
CA GLY A 352 -5.17 21.43 -6.13
C GLY A 352 -6.41 22.28 -6.43
N ALA A 353 -6.23 23.56 -6.81
CA ALA A 353 -7.32 24.52 -7.04
C ALA A 353 -8.43 24.00 -7.95
N GLY A 354 -8.07 23.30 -9.03
CA GLY A 354 -9.05 22.62 -9.86
C GLY A 354 -9.86 21.55 -9.14
N ALA A 355 -9.24 20.72 -8.30
CA ALA A 355 -9.97 19.76 -7.46
C ALA A 355 -10.80 20.47 -6.38
N GLN A 356 -10.39 21.65 -5.90
CA GLN A 356 -11.10 22.41 -4.88
C GLN A 356 -12.29 23.20 -5.46
N GLU A 357 -12.18 23.71 -6.69
CA GLU A 357 -13.29 24.24 -7.48
C GLU A 357 -14.29 23.14 -7.82
N LEU A 358 -13.81 21.97 -8.25
CA LEU A 358 -14.66 20.82 -8.56
C LEU A 358 -15.32 20.20 -7.30
N ARG A 359 -14.64 20.25 -6.15
CA ARG A 359 -15.22 19.92 -4.81
C ARG A 359 -16.28 20.92 -4.38
N ALA A 360 -15.98 22.22 -4.49
CA ALA A 360 -16.93 23.28 -4.16
C ALA A 360 -18.19 23.24 -5.03
N LEU A 361 -18.10 22.70 -6.25
CA LEU A 361 -19.23 22.50 -7.16
C LEU A 361 -20.11 21.28 -6.80
N ALA A 362 -19.70 20.41 -5.88
CA ALA A 362 -20.29 19.07 -5.71
C ALA A 362 -20.61 18.62 -4.26
N GLU A 363 -20.18 19.32 -3.21
CA GLU A 363 -20.35 18.84 -1.83
C GLU A 363 -21.78 19.04 -1.25
N ARG A 364 -22.37 17.95 -0.71
CA ARG A 364 -23.56 17.91 0.18
C ARG A 364 -23.23 17.37 1.58
N HIS A 365 -24.02 17.81 2.56
CA HIS A 365 -24.06 17.42 3.98
C HIS A 365 -24.36 15.92 4.22
N GLY A 366 -23.78 15.34 5.28
CA GLY A 366 -24.41 14.28 6.09
C GLY A 366 -23.81 12.86 6.10
N ASP A 367 -23.58 12.24 4.93
CA ASP A 367 -23.39 10.76 4.83
C ASP A 367 -22.15 10.31 4.02
N GLU A 368 -21.09 11.12 3.99
CA GLU A 368 -19.92 10.94 3.11
C GLU A 368 -19.26 9.55 3.20
N ALA A 369 -19.11 9.00 4.40
CA ALA A 369 -18.47 7.69 4.58
C ALA A 369 -19.31 6.54 4.00
N PHE A 370 -20.63 6.60 4.15
CA PHE A 370 -21.54 5.60 3.59
C PHE A 370 -21.59 5.71 2.06
N SER A 371 -21.70 6.93 1.53
CA SER A 371 -21.68 7.16 0.07
C SER A 371 -20.38 6.64 -0.58
N ARG A 372 -19.22 6.89 0.05
CA ARG A 372 -17.93 6.36 -0.40
C ARG A 372 -17.84 4.84 -0.32
N LEU A 373 -18.41 4.23 0.72
CA LEU A 373 -18.49 2.78 0.81
C LEU A 373 -19.37 2.18 -0.30
N VAL A 374 -20.50 2.80 -0.59
CA VAL A 374 -21.38 2.41 -1.71
C VAL A 374 -20.64 2.56 -3.03
N GLU A 375 -19.96 3.68 -3.27
CA GLU A 375 -19.13 3.91 -4.46
C GLU A 375 -18.03 2.85 -4.60
N PHE A 376 -17.35 2.51 -3.50
CA PHE A 376 -16.35 1.46 -3.53
C PHE A 376 -16.98 0.08 -3.79
N CYS A 377 -18.13 -0.24 -3.20
CA CYS A 377 -18.69 -1.59 -3.25
C CYS A 377 -19.56 -1.85 -4.50
N ALA A 378 -20.24 -0.84 -5.06
CA ALA A 378 -21.18 -0.98 -6.18
C ALA A 378 -20.57 -1.56 -7.48
N PRO A 379 -19.37 -1.14 -7.93
CA PRO A 379 -18.75 -1.72 -9.13
C PRO A 379 -18.20 -3.13 -8.91
N ARG A 380 -18.01 -3.53 -7.65
CA ARG A 380 -17.20 -4.68 -7.27
C ARG A 380 -18.07 -5.89 -6.93
N ARG A 381 -17.67 -7.05 -7.44
CA ARG A 381 -18.14 -8.36 -6.98
C ARG A 381 -17.16 -8.86 -5.93
N MET A 382 -17.49 -8.54 -4.67
CA MET A 382 -16.61 -8.75 -3.52
C MET A 382 -17.35 -9.35 -2.32
N VAL A 383 -16.58 -9.88 -1.37
CA VAL A 383 -17.10 -10.33 -0.08
C VAL A 383 -16.58 -9.40 1.02
N LEU A 384 -17.48 -8.81 1.80
CA LEU A 384 -17.17 -8.00 2.97
C LEU A 384 -17.42 -8.79 4.25
N LEU A 385 -16.39 -8.98 5.05
CA LEU A 385 -16.45 -9.62 6.35
C LEU A 385 -16.57 -8.55 7.43
N LEU A 386 -17.68 -8.56 8.15
CA LEU A 386 -17.87 -7.74 9.35
C LEU A 386 -17.65 -8.64 10.57
N ASP A 387 -16.52 -8.49 11.25
CA ASP A 387 -16.17 -9.36 12.37
C ASP A 387 -16.47 -8.69 13.71
N ASN A 388 -17.08 -9.45 14.62
CA ASN A 388 -17.45 -9.05 15.98
C ASN A 388 -18.51 -7.93 16.04
N CYS A 389 -19.67 -8.14 15.43
CA CYS A 389 -20.73 -7.13 15.38
C CYS A 389 -21.50 -6.97 16.72
N GLU A 390 -21.32 -7.85 17.71
CA GLU A 390 -22.21 -7.94 18.89
C GLU A 390 -22.31 -6.68 19.77
N HIS A 391 -21.31 -5.80 19.75
CA HIS A 391 -21.29 -4.57 20.55
C HIS A 391 -21.75 -3.34 19.77
N VAL A 392 -21.85 -3.42 18.44
CA VAL A 392 -22.32 -2.36 17.52
C VAL A 392 -23.39 -2.87 16.55
N ILE A 393 -24.27 -3.77 17.01
CA ILE A 393 -25.26 -4.46 16.17
C ILE A 393 -26.06 -3.46 15.35
N GLY A 394 -26.55 -2.38 15.96
CA GLY A 394 -27.32 -1.33 15.26
C GLY A 394 -26.54 -0.71 14.11
N GLY A 395 -25.34 -0.18 14.37
CA GLY A 395 -24.52 0.46 13.34
C GLY A 395 -24.04 -0.51 12.25
N ALA A 396 -23.76 -1.76 12.60
CA ALA A 396 -23.41 -2.80 11.63
C ALA A 396 -24.61 -3.23 10.77
N ALA A 397 -25.80 -3.31 11.36
CA ALA A 397 -27.05 -3.65 10.66
C ALA A 397 -27.45 -2.53 9.68
N ASP A 398 -27.44 -1.27 10.12
CA ASP A 398 -27.75 -0.11 9.27
C ASP A 398 -26.79 -0.03 8.07
N LEU A 399 -25.48 -0.23 8.31
CA LEU A 399 -24.49 -0.25 7.25
C LEU A 399 -24.70 -1.43 6.28
N ALA A 400 -24.87 -2.65 6.80
CA ALA A 400 -25.06 -3.83 5.97
C ALA A 400 -26.34 -3.72 5.12
N GLN A 401 -27.44 -3.25 5.70
CA GLN A 401 -28.68 -3.00 4.99
C GLN A 401 -28.47 -1.99 3.86
N GLY A 402 -27.92 -0.81 4.19
CA GLY A 402 -27.70 0.24 3.21
C GLY A 402 -26.78 -0.21 2.06
N LEU A 403 -25.68 -0.91 2.35
CA LEU A 403 -24.78 -1.41 1.32
C LEU A 403 -25.45 -2.48 0.45
N LEU A 404 -26.25 -3.38 1.03
CA LEU A 404 -26.92 -4.44 0.28
C LEU A 404 -28.04 -3.90 -0.63
N GLU A 405 -28.71 -2.82 -0.22
CA GLU A 405 -29.69 -2.11 -1.05
C GLU A 405 -29.02 -1.46 -2.28
N HIS A 406 -27.85 -0.84 -2.11
CA HIS A 406 -27.20 -0.07 -3.17
C HIS A 406 -26.16 -0.86 -4.00
N CYS A 407 -25.60 -1.96 -3.48
CA CYS A 407 -24.49 -2.69 -4.12
C CYS A 407 -24.89 -4.12 -4.49
N PRO A 408 -25.58 -4.37 -5.63
CA PRO A 408 -26.22 -5.66 -5.93
C PRO A 408 -25.26 -6.85 -6.06
N ARG A 409 -23.96 -6.60 -6.29
CA ARG A 409 -22.90 -7.62 -6.41
C ARG A 409 -22.10 -7.84 -5.13
N LEU A 410 -22.43 -7.13 -4.05
CA LEU A 410 -21.82 -7.28 -2.73
C LEU A 410 -22.48 -8.45 -1.98
N THR A 411 -21.64 -9.29 -1.36
CA THR A 411 -22.03 -10.28 -0.36
C THR A 411 -21.37 -9.93 0.97
N VAL A 412 -22.14 -9.95 2.06
CA VAL A 412 -21.68 -9.67 3.42
C VAL A 412 -21.67 -10.95 4.25
N LEU A 413 -20.56 -11.23 4.91
CA LEU A 413 -20.39 -12.32 5.88
C LEU A 413 -20.10 -11.72 7.25
N ALA A 414 -21.07 -11.71 8.15
CA ALA A 414 -20.92 -11.15 9.49
C ALA A 414 -20.60 -12.23 10.54
N THR A 415 -19.88 -11.89 11.60
CA THR A 415 -19.79 -12.71 12.82
C THR A 415 -20.39 -11.95 13.99
N SER A 416 -21.28 -12.61 14.74
CA SER A 416 -21.97 -11.98 15.88
C SER A 416 -22.41 -13.03 16.91
N ARG A 417 -22.69 -12.59 18.15
CA ARG A 417 -23.38 -13.41 19.17
C ARG A 417 -24.90 -13.44 18.98
N GLU A 418 -25.45 -12.38 18.38
CA GLU A 418 -26.89 -12.20 18.15
C GLU A 418 -27.16 -11.80 16.69
N PRO A 419 -28.34 -12.08 16.12
CA PRO A 419 -28.70 -11.67 14.75
C PRO A 419 -28.53 -10.16 14.52
N LEU A 420 -28.13 -9.76 13.30
CA LEU A 420 -28.10 -8.34 12.94
C LEU A 420 -29.51 -7.77 12.75
N GLY A 421 -30.47 -8.61 12.36
CA GLY A 421 -31.87 -8.21 12.18
C GLY A 421 -32.17 -7.55 10.83
N VAL A 422 -31.29 -7.74 9.84
CA VAL A 422 -31.43 -7.15 8.50
C VAL A 422 -32.32 -8.04 7.61
N PRO A 423 -33.25 -7.48 6.83
CA PRO A 423 -34.06 -8.26 5.89
C PRO A 423 -33.21 -9.07 4.89
N GLY A 424 -33.48 -10.38 4.78
CA GLY A 424 -32.71 -11.28 3.91
C GLY A 424 -31.44 -11.86 4.55
N GLU A 425 -31.21 -11.60 5.84
CA GLU A 425 -30.17 -12.24 6.64
C GLU A 425 -30.39 -13.76 6.76
N LEU A 426 -29.38 -14.54 6.38
CA LEU A 426 -29.32 -15.97 6.61
C LEU A 426 -28.45 -16.26 7.85
N LEU A 427 -29.07 -16.82 8.88
CA LEU A 427 -28.39 -17.16 10.12
C LEU A 427 -27.76 -18.55 10.03
N ARG A 428 -26.44 -18.63 10.28
CA ARG A 428 -25.68 -19.88 10.33
C ARG A 428 -25.13 -20.10 11.74
N PRO A 429 -25.77 -20.96 12.55
CA PRO A 429 -25.23 -21.35 13.84
C PRO A 429 -23.89 -22.07 13.68
N VAL A 430 -22.87 -21.59 14.39
CA VAL A 430 -21.54 -22.19 14.49
C VAL A 430 -21.51 -23.01 15.77
N GLU A 431 -21.76 -24.30 15.62
CA GLU A 431 -21.70 -25.25 16.73
C GLU A 431 -20.24 -25.51 17.15
N PRO A 432 -19.99 -25.95 18.39
CA PRO A 432 -18.70 -26.46 18.81
C PRO A 432 -18.22 -27.65 17.96
N LEU A 433 -16.93 -27.98 18.04
CA LEU A 433 -16.38 -29.08 17.26
C LEU A 433 -16.99 -30.41 17.69
N PRO A 434 -17.45 -31.24 16.74
CA PRO A 434 -17.83 -32.62 17.03
C PRO A 434 -16.68 -33.38 17.69
N GLU A 435 -16.99 -34.33 18.57
CA GLU A 435 -15.99 -35.06 19.37
C GLU A 435 -14.81 -35.60 18.53
N PRO A 436 -15.00 -36.25 17.35
CA PRO A 436 -13.89 -36.72 16.52
C PRO A 436 -12.96 -35.59 16.02
N VAL A 437 -13.50 -34.40 15.77
CA VAL A 437 -12.75 -33.24 15.30
C VAL A 437 -12.03 -32.55 16.46
N ALA A 438 -12.71 -32.43 17.62
CA ALA A 438 -12.13 -31.91 18.85
C ALA A 438 -10.92 -32.76 19.29
N LEU A 439 -11.02 -34.09 19.20
CA LEU A 439 -9.94 -35.05 19.46
C LEU A 439 -8.75 -34.82 18.52
N ARG A 440 -9.02 -34.64 17.23
CA ARG A 440 -7.98 -34.37 16.22
C ARG A 440 -7.26 -33.05 16.50
N LEU A 441 -8.01 -31.99 16.83
CA LEU A 441 -7.43 -30.69 17.20
C LEU A 441 -6.55 -30.81 18.46
N LEU A 442 -7.01 -31.52 19.49
CA LEU A 442 -6.24 -31.77 20.71
C LEU A 442 -4.96 -32.56 20.43
N ALA A 443 -5.02 -33.57 19.56
CA ALA A 443 -3.87 -34.38 19.18
C ALA A 443 -2.84 -33.57 18.37
N GLU A 444 -3.29 -32.80 17.39
CA GLU A 444 -2.42 -31.99 16.53
C GLU A 444 -1.73 -30.85 17.29
N ARG A 445 -2.48 -30.13 18.13
CA ARG A 445 -1.94 -29.09 19.00
C ARG A 445 -1.09 -29.67 20.13
N GLY A 446 -1.47 -30.83 20.66
CA GLY A 446 -0.69 -31.57 21.65
C GLY A 446 0.66 -32.08 21.12
N ALA A 447 0.70 -32.56 19.88
CA ALA A 447 1.95 -32.97 19.21
C ALA A 447 2.87 -31.77 18.96
N SER A 448 2.29 -30.60 18.63
CA SER A 448 3.01 -29.33 18.50
C SER A 448 3.57 -28.84 19.85
N ALA A 449 2.81 -29.05 20.94
CA ALA A 449 3.23 -28.70 22.29
C ALA A 449 4.33 -29.65 22.80
N ARG A 450 4.21 -30.96 22.57
CA ARG A 450 5.17 -31.98 22.99
C ARG A 450 5.33 -33.06 21.90
N PRO A 451 6.42 -33.01 21.09
CA PRO A 451 6.67 -33.99 20.05
C PRO A 451 6.71 -35.43 20.59
N GLY A 452 5.99 -36.35 19.96
CA GLY A 452 5.93 -37.77 20.35
C GLY A 452 4.94 -38.11 21.47
N LEU A 453 4.17 -37.13 21.98
CA LEU A 453 3.12 -37.37 22.97
C LEU A 453 1.99 -38.22 22.36
N ARG A 454 1.59 -39.29 23.05
CA ARG A 454 0.39 -40.08 22.76
C ARG A 454 -0.62 -39.86 23.88
N ILE A 455 -1.85 -39.50 23.52
CA ILE A 455 -2.96 -39.33 24.45
C ILE A 455 -3.89 -40.52 24.25
N GLU A 456 -4.27 -41.18 25.35
CA GLU A 456 -5.28 -42.25 25.31
C GLU A 456 -6.63 -41.67 24.88
N GLU A 457 -7.32 -42.37 23.97
CA GLU A 457 -8.55 -41.89 23.33
C GLU A 457 -9.65 -41.53 24.33
N GLU A 458 -9.83 -42.34 25.38
CA GLU A 458 -10.81 -42.09 26.43
C GLU A 458 -10.50 -40.82 27.24
N THR A 459 -9.23 -40.58 27.56
CA THR A 459 -8.79 -39.37 28.27
C THR A 459 -8.88 -38.14 27.37
N ALA A 460 -8.53 -38.25 26.08
CA ALA A 460 -8.71 -37.19 25.12
C ALA A 460 -10.19 -36.81 24.96
N ALA A 461 -11.09 -37.81 24.91
CA ALA A 461 -12.52 -37.60 24.78
C ALA A 461 -13.11 -36.96 26.05
N GLU A 462 -12.65 -37.36 27.23
CA GLU A 462 -13.01 -36.71 28.51
C GLU A 462 -12.62 -35.23 28.53
N ILE A 463 -11.39 -34.89 28.10
CA ILE A 463 -10.93 -33.49 27.99
C ILE A 463 -11.81 -32.72 26.99
N CYS A 464 -12.01 -33.25 25.78
CA CYS A 464 -12.80 -32.57 24.75
C CYS A 464 -14.26 -32.34 25.16
N ARG A 465 -14.90 -33.32 25.84
CA ARG A 465 -16.25 -33.16 26.40
C ARG A 465 -16.31 -32.09 27.47
N ARG A 466 -15.35 -32.05 28.40
CA ARG A 466 -15.30 -31.03 29.46
C ARG A 466 -15.05 -29.63 28.92
N LEU A 467 -14.40 -29.50 27.77
CA LEU A 467 -14.16 -28.21 27.10
C LEU A 467 -15.29 -27.83 26.14
N ASP A 468 -16.43 -28.53 26.19
CA ASP A 468 -17.61 -28.34 25.33
C ASP A 468 -17.31 -28.35 23.82
N GLY A 469 -16.20 -28.96 23.39
CA GLY A 469 -15.76 -28.93 22.00
C GLY A 469 -15.36 -27.55 21.48
N LEU A 470 -15.16 -26.54 22.34
CA LEU A 470 -14.78 -25.19 21.93
C LEU A 470 -13.32 -25.16 21.44
N PRO A 471 -13.05 -24.80 20.17
CA PRO A 471 -11.69 -24.80 19.61
C PRO A 471 -10.68 -24.03 20.46
N LEU A 472 -11.03 -22.83 20.91
CA LEU A 472 -10.14 -22.00 21.73
C LEU A 472 -9.83 -22.66 23.09
N ALA A 473 -10.83 -23.26 23.74
CA ALA A 473 -10.64 -23.96 25.01
C ALA A 473 -9.74 -25.19 24.83
N ILE A 474 -9.88 -25.92 23.72
CA ILE A 474 -9.03 -27.05 23.36
C ILE A 474 -7.60 -26.61 23.09
N GLU A 475 -7.38 -25.52 22.35
CA GLU A 475 -6.04 -24.99 22.09
C GLU A 475 -5.34 -24.53 23.37
N LEU A 476 -6.05 -23.84 24.27
CA LEU A 476 -5.53 -23.44 25.58
C LEU A 476 -5.18 -24.65 26.46
N ALA A 477 -5.99 -25.70 26.45
CA ALA A 477 -5.71 -26.94 27.17
C ALA A 477 -4.54 -27.73 26.56
N ALA A 478 -4.47 -27.82 25.22
CA ALA A 478 -3.41 -28.51 24.50
C ALA A 478 -2.02 -27.90 24.76
N ALA A 479 -1.93 -26.57 24.86
CA ALA A 479 -0.70 -25.87 25.23
C ALA A 479 -0.13 -26.35 26.59
N ARG A 480 -0.97 -26.89 27.49
CA ARG A 480 -0.56 -27.36 28.83
C ARG A 480 0.04 -28.75 28.85
N LEU A 481 -0.04 -29.50 27.74
CA LEU A 481 0.53 -30.84 27.62
C LEU A 481 2.08 -30.86 27.69
N ARG A 482 2.72 -29.68 27.65
CA ARG A 482 4.15 -29.49 27.98
C ARG A 482 4.46 -29.75 29.45
N MET A 483 3.55 -29.40 30.36
CA MET A 483 3.79 -29.40 31.81
C MET A 483 2.91 -30.41 32.56
N LEU A 484 1.76 -30.78 32.00
CA LEU A 484 0.77 -31.66 32.63
C LEU A 484 0.49 -32.87 31.74
N THR A 485 0.27 -34.01 32.37
CA THR A 485 -0.22 -35.20 31.66
C THR A 485 -1.68 -35.01 31.26
N PRO A 486 -2.16 -35.68 30.19
CA PRO A 486 -3.57 -35.61 29.80
C PRO A 486 -4.55 -35.91 30.95
N ARG A 487 -4.24 -36.91 31.79
CA ARG A 487 -5.07 -37.25 32.96
C ARG A 487 -5.14 -36.11 33.98
N GLN A 488 -4.01 -35.46 34.26
CA GLN A 488 -3.98 -34.29 35.16
C GLN A 488 -4.76 -33.09 34.60
N ILE A 489 -4.80 -32.92 33.28
CA ILE A 489 -5.64 -31.90 32.63
C ILE A 489 -7.12 -32.24 32.82
N ALA A 490 -7.51 -33.50 32.56
CA ALA A 490 -8.89 -33.95 32.75
C ALA A 490 -9.35 -33.70 34.20
N ASP A 491 -8.60 -34.17 35.20
CA ASP A 491 -8.99 -34.08 36.61
C ASP A 491 -9.13 -32.62 37.08
N ARG A 492 -8.22 -31.73 36.66
CA ARG A 492 -8.27 -30.29 37.00
C ARG A 492 -9.44 -29.54 36.35
N LEU A 493 -9.81 -29.92 35.14
CA LEU A 493 -11.01 -29.39 34.48
C LEU A 493 -12.27 -29.77 35.28
N ASP A 494 -12.35 -31.00 35.81
CA ASP A 494 -13.50 -31.46 36.63
C ASP A 494 -13.70 -30.59 37.89
N ASP A 495 -12.61 -30.34 38.62
CA ASP A 495 -12.66 -29.57 39.87
C ASP A 495 -13.06 -28.10 39.64
N ARG A 496 -12.55 -27.47 38.58
CA ARG A 496 -12.85 -26.06 38.26
C ARG A 496 -14.29 -25.86 37.77
N PHE A 497 -14.80 -26.78 36.94
CA PHE A 497 -16.19 -26.71 36.52
C PHE A 497 -17.16 -26.92 37.68
N ARG A 498 -16.84 -27.82 38.64
CA ARG A 498 -17.62 -27.96 39.89
C ARG A 498 -17.65 -26.67 40.71
N LEU A 499 -16.53 -25.94 40.79
CA LEU A 499 -16.45 -24.66 41.51
C LEU A 499 -17.28 -23.55 40.82
N LEU A 500 -17.22 -23.42 39.49
CA LEU A 500 -17.94 -22.37 38.75
C LEU A 500 -19.46 -22.59 38.65
N THR A 501 -19.91 -23.84 38.63
CA THR A 501 -21.34 -24.19 38.64
C THR A 501 -22.05 -23.71 39.93
N SER A 502 -21.29 -23.37 40.98
CA SER A 502 -21.82 -22.92 42.28
C SER A 502 -21.90 -21.40 42.49
N GLY A 503 -21.24 -20.58 41.64
CA GLY A 503 -20.94 -19.17 41.96
C GLY A 503 -21.62 -18.07 41.13
N SER A 504 -22.03 -18.30 39.87
CA SER A 504 -22.65 -17.25 39.04
C SER A 504 -23.74 -17.81 38.12
N ARG A 505 -24.98 -17.33 38.29
CA ARG A 505 -26.19 -17.85 37.60
C ARG A 505 -26.59 -17.09 36.32
N THR A 506 -25.84 -16.07 35.92
CA THR A 506 -26.27 -15.10 34.88
C THR A 506 -25.59 -15.26 33.52
N VAL A 507 -24.59 -16.14 33.38
CA VAL A 507 -23.82 -16.35 32.13
C VAL A 507 -24.16 -17.72 31.52
N LEU A 508 -24.32 -17.82 30.20
CA LEU A 508 -24.65 -19.06 29.50
C LEU A 508 -23.60 -20.18 29.80
N PRO A 509 -23.99 -21.46 29.96
CA PRO A 509 -23.08 -22.53 30.39
C PRO A 509 -21.75 -22.62 29.62
N ARG A 510 -21.77 -22.40 28.30
CA ARG A 510 -20.58 -22.51 27.43
C ARG A 510 -19.58 -21.35 27.59
N GLN A 511 -20.06 -20.16 27.96
CA GLN A 511 -19.20 -19.01 28.27
C GLN A 511 -18.50 -19.20 29.62
N GLN A 512 -19.15 -19.89 30.57
CA GLN A 512 -18.52 -20.31 31.82
C GLN A 512 -17.37 -21.28 31.53
N THR A 513 -17.54 -22.19 30.56
CA THR A 513 -16.50 -23.14 30.16
C THR A 513 -15.22 -22.45 29.67
N LEU A 514 -15.36 -21.48 28.76
CA LEU A 514 -14.21 -20.73 28.24
C LEU A 514 -13.56 -19.84 29.31
N ARG A 515 -14.37 -19.14 30.13
CA ARG A 515 -13.86 -18.32 31.24
C ARG A 515 -13.09 -19.16 32.26
N ALA A 516 -13.57 -20.36 32.60
CA ALA A 516 -12.88 -21.29 33.49
C ALA A 516 -11.48 -21.68 32.99
N VAL A 517 -11.35 -21.91 31.68
CA VAL A 517 -10.09 -22.33 31.06
C VAL A 517 -9.11 -21.16 31.00
N VAL A 518 -9.60 -19.93 30.80
CA VAL A 518 -8.80 -18.70 30.90
C VAL A 518 -8.39 -18.44 32.35
N ASP A 519 -9.30 -18.55 33.32
CA ASP A 519 -9.02 -18.45 34.77
C ASP A 519 -7.91 -19.43 35.19
N TRP A 520 -8.04 -20.68 34.79
CA TRP A 520 -7.02 -21.69 35.05
C TRP A 520 -5.70 -21.38 34.34
N SER A 521 -5.77 -20.90 33.10
CA SER A 521 -4.59 -20.48 32.34
C SER A 521 -3.85 -19.30 32.98
N TRP A 522 -4.60 -18.39 33.61
CA TRP A 522 -4.13 -17.24 34.37
C TRP A 522 -3.46 -17.63 35.69
N GLU A 523 -4.05 -18.55 36.45
CA GLU A 523 -3.48 -19.05 37.71
C GLU A 523 -2.13 -19.74 37.52
N LEU A 524 -1.90 -20.33 36.35
CA LEU A 524 -0.62 -20.97 35.99
C LEU A 524 0.46 -20.00 35.51
N LEU A 525 0.13 -18.73 35.32
CA LEU A 525 1.11 -17.70 35.02
C LEU A 525 1.83 -17.25 36.29
N ASP A 526 3.12 -16.96 36.17
CA ASP A 526 3.83 -16.22 37.21
C ASP A 526 3.39 -14.73 37.21
N GLU A 527 3.83 -13.98 38.22
CA GLU A 527 3.38 -12.59 38.36
C GLU A 527 3.89 -11.67 37.23
N ALA A 528 5.06 -11.96 36.65
CA ALA A 528 5.59 -11.17 35.55
C ALA A 528 4.76 -11.40 34.27
N GLU A 529 4.41 -12.65 33.99
CA GLU A 529 3.53 -13.03 32.88
C GLU A 529 2.11 -12.45 33.04
N ARG A 530 1.53 -12.52 34.24
CA ARG A 530 0.22 -11.91 34.54
C ARG A 530 0.23 -10.41 34.32
N THR A 531 1.30 -9.76 34.75
CA THR A 531 1.48 -8.31 34.59
C THR A 531 1.53 -7.93 33.10
N VAL A 532 2.32 -8.64 32.30
CA VAL A 532 2.39 -8.38 30.85
C VAL A 532 1.04 -8.66 30.19
N LEU A 533 0.38 -9.77 30.51
CA LEU A 533 -0.90 -10.13 29.89
C LEU A 533 -2.00 -9.09 30.18
N ARG A 534 -2.16 -8.65 31.44
CA ARG A 534 -3.17 -7.63 31.80
C ARG A 534 -2.85 -6.27 31.18
N ARG A 535 -1.58 -5.91 31.04
CA ARG A 535 -1.17 -4.63 30.44
C ARG A 535 -1.35 -4.60 28.93
N LEU A 536 -1.25 -5.74 28.25
CA LEU A 536 -1.49 -5.84 26.80
C LEU A 536 -2.95 -5.58 26.41
N SER A 537 -3.91 -5.63 27.34
CA SER A 537 -5.33 -5.38 27.03
C SER A 537 -5.62 -3.92 26.66
N VAL A 538 -4.68 -3.00 26.86
CA VAL A 538 -4.83 -1.58 26.49
C VAL A 538 -4.68 -1.33 24.98
N PHE A 539 -4.08 -2.26 24.24
CA PHE A 539 -3.84 -2.09 22.80
C PHE A 539 -5.07 -2.46 21.96
N ALA A 540 -5.42 -1.59 21.01
CA ALA A 540 -6.43 -1.85 20.00
C ALA A 540 -5.77 -2.43 18.74
N GLY A 541 -6.16 -3.65 18.32
CA GLY A 541 -5.58 -4.30 17.14
C GLY A 541 -4.16 -4.86 17.33
N GLY A 542 -3.68 -4.94 18.57
CA GLY A 542 -2.36 -5.45 18.94
C GLY A 542 -1.25 -4.40 18.84
N CYS A 543 -0.01 -4.85 18.99
CA CYS A 543 1.15 -3.97 19.12
C CYS A 543 2.45 -4.61 18.63
N GLU A 544 3.45 -3.79 18.37
CA GLU A 544 4.84 -4.24 18.19
C GLU A 544 5.54 -4.41 19.53
N LEU A 545 6.68 -5.11 19.52
CA LEU A 545 7.49 -5.33 20.72
C LEU A 545 7.84 -4.03 21.46
N ALA A 546 8.28 -2.98 20.74
CA ALA A 546 8.67 -1.71 21.34
C ALA A 546 7.51 -1.04 22.10
N ALA A 547 6.28 -1.17 21.59
CA ALA A 547 5.08 -0.66 22.25
C ALA A 547 4.76 -1.50 23.50
N ALA A 548 4.84 -2.82 23.39
CA ALA A 548 4.65 -3.72 24.53
C ALA A 548 5.67 -3.47 25.66
N GLU A 549 6.92 -3.22 25.33
CA GLU A 549 7.99 -2.86 26.27
C GLU A 549 7.74 -1.49 26.92
N ALA A 550 7.26 -0.50 26.17
CA ALA A 550 6.94 0.82 26.71
C ALA A 550 5.80 0.77 27.75
N VAL A 551 4.81 -0.10 27.54
CA VAL A 551 3.65 -0.23 28.43
C VAL A 551 3.90 -1.22 29.58
N SER A 552 4.57 -2.34 29.30
CA SER A 552 4.74 -3.43 30.26
C SER A 552 6.12 -3.46 30.94
N GLY A 553 7.09 -2.72 30.41
CA GLY A 553 8.48 -2.70 30.85
C GLY A 553 9.39 -3.69 30.09
N PRO A 554 10.71 -3.68 30.35
CA PRO A 554 11.71 -4.47 29.60
C PRO A 554 11.51 -6.00 29.67
N ALA A 555 10.80 -6.48 30.69
CA ALA A 555 10.46 -7.90 30.82
C ALA A 555 9.43 -8.37 29.78
N ALA A 556 8.84 -7.47 28.98
CA ALA A 556 7.84 -7.82 27.98
C ALA A 556 8.38 -8.84 26.94
N LEU A 557 9.62 -8.72 26.48
CA LEU A 557 10.20 -9.63 25.48
C LEU A 557 10.19 -11.10 25.95
N GLU A 558 10.74 -11.37 27.13
CA GLU A 558 10.84 -12.72 27.69
C GLU A 558 9.46 -13.32 27.95
N ASN A 559 8.54 -12.52 28.50
CA ASN A 559 7.19 -12.96 28.84
C ASN A 559 6.28 -13.11 27.63
N LEU A 560 6.43 -12.30 26.57
CA LEU A 560 5.68 -12.45 25.33
C LEU A 560 5.95 -13.80 24.67
N GLY A 561 7.21 -14.25 24.65
CA GLY A 561 7.57 -15.59 24.17
C GLY A 561 6.81 -16.69 24.91
N SER A 562 6.80 -16.63 26.25
CA SER A 562 6.08 -17.58 27.08
C SER A 562 4.56 -17.51 26.92
N LEU A 563 3.98 -16.30 26.81
CA LEU A 563 2.54 -16.11 26.60
C LEU A 563 2.08 -16.59 25.22
N VAL A 564 2.92 -16.47 24.19
CA VAL A 564 2.69 -17.04 22.86
C VAL A 564 2.74 -18.56 22.90
N ASP A 565 3.73 -19.13 23.59
CA ASP A 565 3.84 -20.59 23.82
C ASP A 565 2.63 -21.17 24.59
N LYS A 566 2.00 -20.35 25.44
CA LYS A 566 0.79 -20.69 26.21
C LYS A 566 -0.52 -20.36 25.48
N SER A 567 -0.45 -19.93 24.22
CA SER A 567 -1.61 -19.56 23.37
C SER A 567 -2.51 -18.43 23.94
N LEU A 568 -1.96 -17.57 24.81
CA LEU A 568 -2.67 -16.41 25.37
C LEU A 568 -2.45 -15.14 24.54
N VAL A 569 -1.35 -15.10 23.78
CA VAL A 569 -1.00 -14.04 22.84
C VAL A 569 -0.78 -14.67 21.46
N VAL A 570 -1.28 -14.03 20.41
CA VAL A 570 -1.02 -14.40 19.03
C VAL A 570 0.09 -13.51 18.48
N ALA A 571 1.15 -14.12 17.98
CA ALA A 571 2.21 -13.45 17.23
C ALA A 571 2.05 -13.71 15.72
N ALA A 572 2.07 -12.65 14.92
CA ALA A 572 2.01 -12.75 13.45
C ALA A 572 2.95 -11.72 12.80
N PRO A 573 3.57 -12.02 11.64
CA PRO A 573 4.30 -11.03 10.88
C PRO A 573 3.41 -9.85 10.51
N GLY A 574 3.87 -8.63 10.79
CA GLY A 574 3.23 -7.40 10.32
C GLY A 574 3.47 -7.17 8.83
N PRO A 575 2.71 -6.26 8.19
CA PRO A 575 2.84 -5.96 6.76
C PRO A 575 4.25 -5.53 6.33
N GLU A 576 5.00 -4.90 7.24
CA GLU A 576 6.36 -4.39 7.00
C GLU A 576 7.48 -5.27 7.57
N GLY A 577 7.15 -6.49 8.01
CA GLY A 577 8.12 -7.48 8.50
C GLY A 577 8.25 -7.71 10.02
N PRO A 578 8.10 -6.73 10.94
CA PRO A 578 8.24 -7.00 12.38
C PRO A 578 7.04 -7.78 12.92
N MET A 579 7.25 -8.58 13.97
CA MET A 579 6.18 -9.34 14.62
C MET A 579 5.21 -8.41 15.35
N ARG A 580 3.91 -8.67 15.20
CA ARG A 580 2.85 -8.05 15.98
C ARG A 580 2.23 -9.04 16.95
N TYR A 581 1.99 -8.57 18.17
CA TYR A 581 1.41 -9.32 19.29
C TYR A 581 -0.01 -8.82 19.55
N ARG A 582 -0.98 -9.72 19.56
CA ARG A 582 -2.38 -9.40 19.87
C ARG A 582 -2.97 -10.39 20.84
N LEU A 583 -3.86 -9.92 21.70
CA LEU A 583 -4.70 -10.80 22.51
C LEU A 583 -5.85 -11.35 21.65
N LEU A 584 -6.25 -12.58 21.94
CA LEU A 584 -7.54 -13.07 21.47
C LEU A 584 -8.63 -12.36 22.27
N GLU A 585 -9.73 -11.98 21.62
CA GLU A 585 -10.79 -11.15 22.19
C GLU A 585 -11.20 -11.56 23.62
N THR A 586 -11.58 -12.82 23.83
CA THR A 586 -11.99 -13.31 25.16
C THR A 586 -10.86 -13.29 26.20
N VAL A 587 -9.60 -13.44 25.77
CA VAL A 587 -8.44 -13.27 26.65
C VAL A 587 -8.20 -11.80 26.94
N GLY A 588 -8.43 -10.91 25.97
CA GLY A 588 -8.35 -9.45 26.09
C GLY A 588 -9.37 -8.89 27.07
N GLU A 589 -10.65 -9.28 26.95
CA GLU A 589 -11.72 -8.93 27.89
C GLU A 589 -11.35 -9.35 29.32
N TYR A 590 -10.92 -10.61 29.50
CA TYR A 590 -10.48 -11.12 30.80
C TYR A 590 -9.27 -10.37 31.34
N ALA A 591 -8.26 -10.10 30.50
CA ALA A 591 -7.05 -9.37 30.86
C ALA A 591 -7.37 -7.92 31.28
N ALA A 592 -8.35 -7.27 30.62
CA ALA A 592 -8.85 -5.96 31.01
C ALA A 592 -9.55 -5.98 32.37
N GLU A 593 -10.41 -6.97 32.66
CA GLU A 593 -11.01 -7.13 34.00
C GLU A 593 -9.92 -7.30 35.08
N ARG A 594 -8.87 -8.10 34.79
CA ARG A 594 -7.73 -8.28 35.71
C ARG A 594 -6.90 -7.00 35.87
N LEU A 595 -6.81 -6.17 34.84
CA LEU A 595 -6.15 -4.87 34.91
C LEU A 595 -6.90 -3.91 35.85
N ASP A 596 -8.24 -3.94 35.80
CA ASP A 596 -9.11 -3.19 36.71
C ASP A 596 -8.95 -3.63 38.17
N GLU A 597 -8.98 -4.93 38.42
CA GLU A 597 -8.78 -5.50 39.76
C GLU A 597 -7.41 -5.19 40.34
N ALA A 598 -6.37 -5.10 39.50
CA ALA A 598 -5.02 -4.71 39.90
C ALA A 598 -4.90 -3.21 40.25
N GLY A 599 -5.87 -2.38 39.86
CA GLY A 599 -5.83 -0.93 40.10
C GLY A 599 -4.75 -0.20 39.29
N GLU A 600 -4.22 -0.81 38.22
CA GLU A 600 -3.12 -0.28 37.41
C GLU A 600 -3.59 0.42 36.13
N ARG A 601 -4.89 0.36 35.79
CA ARG A 601 -5.43 0.86 34.51
C ARG A 601 -4.95 2.26 34.15
N ALA A 602 -5.07 3.23 35.04
CA ALA A 602 -4.68 4.61 34.76
C ALA A 602 -3.18 4.75 34.40
N ALA A 603 -2.29 4.00 35.06
CA ALA A 603 -0.86 4.04 34.76
C ALA A 603 -0.54 3.39 33.41
N VAL A 604 -1.25 2.32 33.07
CA VAL A 604 -1.09 1.57 31.80
C VAL A 604 -1.64 2.37 30.61
N GLU A 605 -2.83 2.95 30.74
CA GLU A 605 -3.41 3.87 29.76
C GLU A 605 -2.50 5.08 29.54
N ARG A 606 -1.89 5.62 30.61
CA ARG A 606 -0.92 6.72 30.50
C ARG A 606 0.35 6.33 29.73
N ALA A 607 0.89 5.13 29.98
CA ALA A 607 2.06 4.62 29.27
C ALA A 607 1.75 4.39 27.77
N HIS A 608 0.58 3.82 27.46
CA HIS A 608 0.09 3.63 26.09
C HIS A 608 -0.08 4.98 25.37
N LEU A 609 -0.76 5.93 26.01
CA LEU A 609 -0.93 7.30 25.52
C LEU A 609 0.42 7.95 25.21
N THR A 610 1.37 7.88 26.15
CA THR A 610 2.71 8.47 25.97
C THR A 610 3.43 7.88 24.76
N TYR A 611 3.38 6.55 24.59
CA TYR A 611 4.02 5.87 23.47
C TYR A 611 3.40 6.28 22.13
N TYR A 612 2.08 6.20 21.98
CA TYR A 612 1.42 6.49 20.71
C TYR A 612 1.39 7.98 20.37
N ARG A 613 1.36 8.86 21.38
CA ARG A 613 1.59 10.30 21.16
C ARG A 613 2.98 10.55 20.62
N GLU A 614 4.01 9.90 21.18
CA GLU A 614 5.38 10.07 20.70
C GLU A 614 5.57 9.49 19.29
N LEU A 615 4.92 8.36 19.00
CA LEU A 615 4.87 7.79 17.66
C LEU A 615 4.26 8.78 16.66
N ALA A 616 3.10 9.37 16.96
CA ALA A 616 2.49 10.37 16.08
C ALA A 616 3.39 11.59 15.89
N ARG A 617 3.91 12.15 16.98
CA ARG A 617 4.74 13.37 17.01
C ARG A 617 6.02 13.23 16.20
N THR A 618 6.68 12.07 16.27
CA THR A 618 7.92 11.78 15.54
C THR A 618 7.69 11.33 14.10
N THR A 619 6.49 10.82 13.79
CA THR A 619 6.12 10.41 12.42
C THR A 619 5.62 11.58 11.56
N ASP A 620 4.95 12.59 12.14
CA ASP A 620 4.43 13.76 11.41
C ASP A 620 5.46 14.46 10.50
N PRO A 621 6.70 14.74 10.93
CA PRO A 621 7.68 15.39 10.05
C PRO A 621 8.01 14.57 8.79
N ALA A 622 7.96 13.24 8.88
CA ALA A 622 8.26 12.35 7.76
C ALA A 622 7.14 12.32 6.70
N LEU A 623 5.95 12.88 6.99
CA LEU A 623 4.88 13.06 6.03
C LEU A 623 5.17 14.15 4.98
N ARG A 624 6.23 14.95 5.18
CA ARG A 624 6.62 16.08 4.32
C ARG A 624 8.02 15.85 3.72
N GLY A 625 8.13 14.84 2.87
CA GLY A 625 9.39 14.46 2.21
C GLY A 625 9.43 13.01 1.72
N PRO A 626 10.62 12.41 1.52
CA PRO A 626 10.77 11.12 0.86
C PRO A 626 10.23 9.94 1.68
N GLY A 627 10.10 10.12 3.00
CA GLY A 627 9.53 9.13 3.92
C GLY A 627 8.00 9.08 3.93
N GLN A 628 7.30 9.91 3.14
CA GLN A 628 5.85 10.12 3.24
C GLN A 628 5.04 8.84 3.14
N ARG A 629 5.34 7.95 2.17
CA ARG A 629 4.60 6.69 1.99
C ARG A 629 4.72 5.77 3.21
N ALA A 630 5.93 5.61 3.75
CA ALA A 630 6.17 4.80 4.94
C ALA A 630 5.52 5.43 6.18
N ALA A 631 5.57 6.76 6.32
CA ALA A 631 4.92 7.47 7.41
C ALA A 631 3.38 7.32 7.37
N VAL A 632 2.77 7.41 6.19
CA VAL A 632 1.33 7.15 6.00
C VAL A 632 0.97 5.70 6.34
N ALA A 633 1.75 4.73 5.85
CA ALA A 633 1.53 3.32 6.15
C ALA A 633 1.64 3.05 7.66
N ARG A 634 2.62 3.65 8.33
CA ARG A 634 2.82 3.56 9.78
C ARG A 634 1.63 4.10 10.57
N LEU A 635 1.18 5.31 10.26
CA LEU A 635 0.03 5.93 10.95
C LEU A 635 -1.27 5.18 10.67
N GLN A 636 -1.45 4.64 9.46
CA GLN A 636 -2.60 3.81 9.12
C GLN A 636 -2.61 2.49 9.89
N LEU A 637 -1.44 1.84 10.02
CA LEU A 637 -1.31 0.59 10.78
C LEU A 637 -1.63 0.78 12.26
N GLU A 638 -1.21 1.89 12.85
CA GLU A 638 -1.40 2.19 14.29
C GLU A 638 -2.64 3.04 14.58
N TYR A 639 -3.51 3.28 13.59
CA TYR A 639 -4.58 4.27 13.71
C TYR A 639 -5.56 3.98 14.86
N GLU A 640 -5.91 2.71 15.09
CA GLU A 640 -6.79 2.34 16.20
C GLU A 640 -6.15 2.53 17.58
N ASN A 641 -4.84 2.30 17.68
CA ASN A 641 -4.08 2.62 18.88
C ASN A 641 -4.00 4.15 19.11
N LEU A 642 -3.85 4.93 18.04
CA LEU A 642 -3.85 6.40 18.09
C LEU A 642 -5.22 6.96 18.51
N ARG A 643 -6.33 6.42 17.97
CA ARG A 643 -7.71 6.75 18.39
C ARG A 643 -7.93 6.39 19.86
N THR A 644 -7.45 5.22 20.29
CA THR A 644 -7.53 4.78 21.68
C THR A 644 -6.74 5.70 22.62
N ALA A 645 -5.54 6.13 22.22
CA ALA A 645 -4.77 7.11 22.97
C ALA A 645 -5.50 8.47 23.10
N LEU A 646 -6.10 8.97 22.00
CA LEU A 646 -6.94 10.18 22.04
C LEU A 646 -8.13 10.04 23.00
N ARG A 647 -8.84 8.91 22.97
CA ARG A 647 -9.93 8.61 23.93
C ARG A 647 -9.46 8.69 25.37
N HIS A 648 -8.34 8.02 25.70
CA HIS A 648 -7.79 8.06 27.05
C HIS A 648 -7.39 9.47 27.48
N ALA A 649 -6.75 10.24 26.60
CA ALA A 649 -6.36 11.62 26.90
C ALA A 649 -7.58 12.52 27.19
N VAL A 650 -8.65 12.41 26.40
CA VAL A 650 -9.89 13.17 26.61
C VAL A 650 -10.61 12.74 27.90
N ALA A 651 -10.77 11.43 28.12
CA ALA A 651 -11.43 10.89 29.30
C ALA A 651 -10.70 11.28 30.60
N ALA A 652 -9.37 11.25 30.60
CA ALA A 652 -8.53 11.67 31.73
C ALA A 652 -8.37 13.21 31.83
N ARG A 653 -8.91 13.97 30.86
CA ARG A 653 -8.72 15.42 30.71
C ARG A 653 -7.25 15.86 30.67
N GLU A 654 -6.38 15.06 30.05
CA GLU A 654 -4.98 15.39 29.81
C GLU A 654 -4.85 16.31 28.59
N GLU A 655 -5.23 17.59 28.77
CA GLU A 655 -5.32 18.60 27.70
C GLU A 655 -4.08 18.62 26.79
N GLN A 656 -2.87 18.70 27.36
CA GLN A 656 -1.65 18.89 26.57
C GLN A 656 -1.26 17.66 25.74
N GLU A 657 -1.58 16.46 26.22
CA GLU A 657 -1.36 15.21 25.50
C GLU A 657 -2.33 15.11 24.31
N ALA A 658 -3.60 15.46 24.55
CA ALA A 658 -4.62 15.47 23.50
C ALA A 658 -4.34 16.55 22.44
N LEU A 659 -3.92 17.76 22.84
CA LEU A 659 -3.46 18.81 21.93
C LEU A 659 -2.29 18.32 21.06
N CYS A 660 -1.28 17.69 21.66
CA CYS A 660 -0.12 17.19 20.92
C CYS A 660 -0.51 16.12 19.89
N LEU A 661 -1.39 15.18 20.24
CA LEU A 661 -1.91 14.16 19.33
C LEU A 661 -2.68 14.76 18.15
N VAL A 662 -3.67 15.63 18.42
CA VAL A 662 -4.47 16.29 17.38
C VAL A 662 -3.59 17.06 16.40
N LEU A 663 -2.62 17.82 16.90
CA LEU A 663 -1.71 18.61 16.07
C LEU A 663 -0.73 17.74 15.27
N SER A 664 -0.33 16.58 15.79
CA SER A 664 0.54 15.63 15.08
C SER A 664 -0.22 14.86 14.00
N LEU A 665 -1.52 14.61 14.20
CA LEU A 665 -2.36 13.87 13.26
C LEU A 665 -3.06 14.75 12.23
N SER A 666 -3.09 16.07 12.41
CA SER A 666 -3.87 16.97 11.55
C SER A 666 -3.49 16.88 10.07
N TRP A 667 -2.19 16.76 9.77
CA TRP A 667 -1.73 16.61 8.38
C TRP A 667 -2.04 15.24 7.81
N TYR A 668 -1.89 14.18 8.61
CA TYR A 668 -2.31 12.83 8.22
C TYR A 668 -3.82 12.80 7.91
N TRP A 669 -4.64 13.43 8.74
CA TRP A 669 -6.07 13.55 8.48
C TRP A 669 -6.37 14.31 7.21
N GLN A 670 -5.64 15.39 6.93
CA GLN A 670 -5.81 16.16 5.69
C GLN A 670 -5.46 15.35 4.44
N ILE A 671 -4.30 14.68 4.41
CA ILE A 671 -3.88 13.90 3.23
C ILE A 671 -4.72 12.63 3.04
N ARG A 672 -5.38 12.11 4.09
CA ARG A 672 -6.24 10.91 4.03
C ARG A 672 -7.74 11.23 4.04
N ASP A 673 -8.08 12.51 3.98
CA ASP A 673 -9.45 13.01 3.99
C ASP A 673 -10.29 12.54 5.19
N LEU A 674 -9.65 12.46 6.36
CA LEU A 674 -10.26 12.09 7.64
C LEU A 674 -10.89 13.31 8.32
N ARG A 675 -11.65 14.10 7.56
CA ARG A 675 -12.24 15.37 8.02
C ARG A 675 -13.15 15.20 9.23
N LEU A 676 -13.93 14.12 9.27
CA LEU A 676 -14.80 13.79 10.41
C LEU A 676 -14.00 13.49 11.68
N ASP A 677 -12.92 12.71 11.57
CA ASP A 677 -12.05 12.43 12.72
C ASP A 677 -11.37 13.72 13.19
N ALA A 678 -10.85 14.52 12.25
CA ALA A 678 -10.26 15.81 12.57
C ALA A 678 -11.24 16.74 13.29
N ARG A 679 -12.48 16.84 12.79
CA ARG A 679 -13.55 17.67 13.38
C ARG A 679 -13.97 17.18 14.76
N ASN A 680 -14.20 15.88 14.92
CA ASN A 680 -14.66 15.27 16.16
C ASN A 680 -13.60 15.40 17.26
N TRP A 681 -12.36 14.95 16.98
CA TRP A 681 -11.28 15.00 17.96
C TRP A 681 -10.86 16.41 18.30
N SER A 682 -10.80 17.32 17.31
CA SER A 682 -10.52 18.72 17.61
C SER A 682 -11.62 19.33 18.49
N GLY A 683 -12.90 19.01 18.24
CA GLY A 683 -14.04 19.49 19.03
C GLY A 683 -14.00 19.03 20.50
N GLU A 684 -13.76 17.74 20.73
CA GLU A 684 -13.59 17.17 22.08
C GLU A 684 -12.41 17.82 22.83
N VAL A 685 -11.28 18.02 22.16
CA VAL A 685 -10.08 18.60 22.77
C VAL A 685 -10.24 20.11 23.04
N MET A 686 -10.95 20.84 22.18
CA MET A 686 -11.30 22.25 22.41
C MET A 686 -12.07 22.43 23.72
N ALA A 687 -12.93 21.48 24.08
CA ALA A 687 -13.74 21.53 25.30
C ALA A 687 -12.94 21.30 26.60
N LEU A 688 -11.67 20.88 26.51
CA LEU A 688 -10.80 20.67 27.68
C LEU A 688 -10.15 21.96 28.19
N GLY A 689 -9.99 22.96 27.31
CA GLY A 689 -9.28 24.21 27.58
C GLY A 689 -10.14 25.47 27.39
N PRO A 690 -9.61 26.65 27.75
CA PRO A 690 -10.27 27.92 27.46
C PRO A 690 -10.24 28.23 25.95
N ASP A 691 -11.28 28.93 25.45
CA ASP A 691 -11.32 29.40 24.06
C ASP A 691 -10.23 30.48 23.83
N PRO A 692 -9.23 30.22 22.97
CA PRO A 692 -8.13 31.15 22.71
C PRO A 692 -8.51 32.30 21.76
N PHE A 693 -9.76 32.34 21.29
CA PHE A 693 -10.32 33.42 20.47
C PHE A 693 -11.50 34.14 21.14
N GLY A 694 -11.69 33.95 22.44
CA GLY A 694 -12.73 34.65 23.21
C GLY A 694 -12.48 36.17 23.32
N PRO A 695 -13.49 36.94 23.77
CA PRO A 695 -13.35 38.39 23.97
C PRO A 695 -12.18 38.74 24.89
N GLY A 696 -11.30 39.65 24.43
CA GLY A 696 -10.11 40.07 25.20
C GLY A 696 -8.89 39.17 25.04
N SER A 697 -8.91 38.19 24.14
CA SER A 697 -7.73 37.39 23.79
C SER A 697 -6.60 38.30 23.26
N PRO A 698 -5.36 38.17 23.77
CA PRO A 698 -4.23 38.97 23.29
C PRO A 698 -3.86 38.58 21.86
N GLU A 699 -3.19 39.51 21.15
CA GLU A 699 -2.56 39.21 19.86
C GLU A 699 -1.49 38.11 20.03
N ALA A 700 -1.29 37.31 18.98
CA ALA A 700 -0.30 36.25 18.97
C ALA A 700 1.13 36.82 18.83
N GLU A 701 2.00 36.50 19.79
CA GLU A 701 3.42 36.80 19.74
C GLU A 701 4.18 35.84 18.78
N PRO A 702 5.31 36.24 18.17
CA PRO A 702 6.08 35.39 17.27
C PRO A 702 6.64 34.12 17.95
N LEU A 703 6.40 32.95 17.36
CA LEU A 703 6.90 31.65 17.83
C LEU A 703 7.52 30.85 16.67
N THR A 704 8.83 30.56 16.77
CA THR A 704 9.57 29.78 15.75
C THR A 704 9.49 28.27 15.98
N GLU A 705 9.28 27.84 17.23
CA GLU A 705 9.11 26.45 17.64
C GLU A 705 7.72 25.93 17.23
N ARG A 706 7.59 24.68 16.81
CA ARG A 706 6.29 24.02 16.61
C ARG A 706 5.76 23.52 17.94
N CYS A 707 4.43 23.47 18.07
CA CYS A 707 3.77 22.92 19.25
C CYS A 707 4.08 21.42 19.50
N THR A 708 4.60 20.73 18.49
CA THR A 708 4.93 19.30 18.52
C THR A 708 6.44 19.02 18.52
N ASP A 709 7.30 20.04 18.55
CA ASP A 709 8.76 19.86 18.55
C ASP A 709 9.25 19.15 19.83
N ALA A 710 8.59 19.42 20.95
CA ALA A 710 8.85 18.80 22.25
C ALA A 710 7.60 18.08 22.78
N PRO A 711 7.77 17.00 23.55
CA PRO A 711 6.67 16.37 24.27
C PRO A 711 6.11 17.30 25.37
N PRO A 712 4.81 17.19 25.74
CA PRO A 712 4.29 17.81 26.96
C PRO A 712 5.13 17.50 28.23
N PRO A 713 5.19 18.41 29.22
CA PRO A 713 4.41 19.64 29.33
C PRO A 713 4.95 20.81 28.49
N MET A 714 4.04 21.57 27.88
CA MET A 714 4.31 22.74 27.05
C MET A 714 4.53 24.00 27.88
N ARG A 715 5.41 24.90 27.42
CA ARG A 715 5.55 26.26 27.98
C ARG A 715 4.27 27.09 27.72
N PRO A 716 3.94 28.10 28.54
CA PRO A 716 2.67 28.84 28.42
C PRO A 716 2.38 29.39 27.02
N GLU A 717 3.40 29.90 26.33
CA GLU A 717 3.24 30.48 24.99
C GLU A 717 2.93 29.41 23.93
N ILE A 718 3.59 28.24 24.04
CA ILE A 718 3.36 27.08 23.17
C ILE A 718 2.00 26.45 23.44
N LEU A 719 1.58 26.37 24.71
CA LEU A 719 0.26 25.87 25.09
C LEU A 719 -0.85 26.76 24.51
N ALA A 720 -0.70 28.08 24.59
CA ALA A 720 -1.64 29.02 23.99
C ALA A 720 -1.73 28.85 22.46
N GLU A 721 -0.59 28.65 21.78
CA GLU A 721 -0.57 28.37 20.34
C GLU A 721 -1.15 27.00 20.00
N ALA A 722 -0.90 25.96 20.81
CA ALA A 722 -1.48 24.63 20.62
C ALA A 722 -3.01 24.67 20.68
N ARG A 723 -3.58 25.41 21.65
CA ARG A 723 -5.03 25.66 21.74
C ARG A 723 -5.56 26.34 20.47
N ARG A 724 -4.89 27.40 20.00
CA ARG A 724 -5.27 28.07 18.75
C ARG A 724 -5.21 27.11 17.57
N GLY A 725 -4.16 26.30 17.48
CA GLY A 725 -3.95 25.32 16.42
C GLY A 725 -5.09 24.31 16.31
N VAL A 726 -5.57 23.76 17.42
CA VAL A 726 -6.70 22.82 17.40
C VAL A 726 -8.01 23.49 16.96
N HIS A 727 -8.26 24.73 17.40
CA HIS A 727 -9.39 25.51 16.89
C HIS A 727 -9.30 25.77 15.38
N LEU A 728 -8.10 26.00 14.84
CA LEU A 728 -7.86 26.16 13.41
C LEU A 728 -8.03 24.85 12.63
N VAL A 729 -7.61 23.70 13.18
CA VAL A 729 -7.88 22.37 12.60
C VAL A 729 -9.39 22.13 12.54
N HIS A 730 -10.14 22.45 13.61
CA HIS A 730 -11.60 22.34 13.62
C HIS A 730 -12.24 23.21 12.53
N LEU A 731 -11.79 24.47 12.43
CA LEU A 731 -12.27 25.42 11.41
C LEU A 731 -12.04 24.89 9.99
N ALA A 732 -10.84 24.37 9.69
CA ALA A 732 -10.51 23.80 8.40
C ALA A 732 -11.28 22.50 8.09
N SER A 733 -11.72 21.78 9.12
CA SER A 733 -12.44 20.50 9.00
C SER A 733 -13.97 20.65 9.01
N ALA A 734 -14.50 21.86 9.22
CA ALA A 734 -15.93 22.10 9.37
C ALA A 734 -16.75 21.92 8.08
N GLY A 735 -16.09 21.70 6.93
CA GLY A 735 -16.75 21.71 5.62
C GLY A 735 -17.28 23.12 5.28
N GLN A 736 -17.57 23.39 4.01
CA GLN A 736 -18.18 24.66 3.62
C GLN A 736 -19.69 24.61 3.87
N ASP A 737 -20.11 24.61 5.14
CA ASP A 737 -21.52 24.82 5.52
C ASP A 737 -21.92 26.29 5.24
N ILE A 738 -22.09 26.63 3.95
CA ILE A 738 -22.33 27.98 3.40
C ILE A 738 -23.49 28.70 4.13
N GLU A 739 -24.51 27.96 4.56
CA GLU A 739 -25.63 28.50 5.33
C GLU A 739 -25.23 28.84 6.78
N GLY A 740 -24.40 28.00 7.42
CA GLY A 740 -23.87 28.22 8.77
C GLY A 740 -22.84 29.36 8.87
N TRP A 741 -22.13 29.70 7.77
CA TRP A 741 -21.13 30.76 7.75
C TRP A 741 -21.72 32.17 7.79
N ASN A 742 -22.96 32.36 7.34
CA ASN A 742 -23.62 33.68 7.38
C ASN A 742 -24.28 33.98 8.73
N VAL A 743 -24.27 33.02 9.65
CA VAL A 743 -24.75 33.19 11.02
C VAL A 743 -23.87 34.23 11.75
N PRO A 744 -24.46 35.27 12.39
CA PRO A 744 -23.71 36.35 13.03
C PRO A 744 -22.64 35.88 14.02
N GLU A 745 -22.94 34.84 14.79
CA GLU A 745 -22.04 34.23 15.78
C GLU A 745 -20.81 33.59 15.12
N THR A 746 -21.00 32.87 14.00
CA THR A 746 -19.92 32.27 13.22
C THR A 746 -19.02 33.37 12.62
N GLN A 747 -19.63 34.41 12.04
CA GLN A 747 -18.89 35.55 11.49
C GLN A 747 -18.06 36.28 12.55
N GLU A 748 -18.58 36.46 13.76
CA GLU A 748 -17.82 37.09 14.84
C GLU A 748 -16.63 36.24 15.28
N ARG A 749 -16.80 34.91 15.31
CA ARG A 749 -15.70 33.97 15.58
C ARG A 749 -14.61 34.03 14.52
N LEU A 750 -14.97 34.09 13.24
CA LEU A 750 -14.01 34.28 12.14
C LEU A 750 -13.23 35.60 12.28
N ARG A 751 -13.93 36.70 12.61
CA ARG A 751 -13.29 38.00 12.87
C ARG A 751 -12.39 37.96 14.12
N ALA A 752 -12.73 37.18 15.13
CA ALA A 752 -11.88 36.99 16.31
C ALA A 752 -10.55 36.29 15.93
N VAL A 753 -10.60 35.22 15.13
CA VAL A 753 -9.40 34.55 14.59
C VAL A 753 -8.53 35.54 13.80
N ALA A 754 -9.15 36.33 12.92
CA ALA A 754 -8.46 37.32 12.10
C ALA A 754 -7.88 38.52 12.88
N ARG A 755 -8.32 38.75 14.13
CA ARG A 755 -7.77 39.78 15.03
C ARG A 755 -6.56 39.29 15.82
N VAL A 756 -6.55 38.01 16.20
CA VAL A 756 -5.47 37.44 17.03
C VAL A 756 -4.16 37.30 16.24
N TYR A 757 -4.23 36.97 14.94
CA TYR A 757 -3.04 36.81 14.10
C TYR A 757 -2.75 38.03 13.23
N ARG A 758 -1.46 38.28 13.01
CA ARG A 758 -0.95 39.22 12.00
C ARG A 758 -0.18 38.48 10.89
N PRO A 759 -0.17 39.00 9.65
CA PRO A 759 0.62 38.43 8.57
C PRO A 759 2.12 38.38 8.91
N GLY A 760 2.81 37.33 8.47
CA GLY A 760 4.26 37.19 8.58
C GLY A 760 4.81 36.66 9.91
N LEU A 761 3.94 36.24 10.84
CA LEU A 761 4.36 35.50 12.03
C LEU A 761 4.97 34.13 11.65
N PRO A 762 6.02 33.64 12.34
CA PRO A 762 6.63 32.35 11.98
C PRO A 762 5.65 31.16 12.10
N GLN A 763 4.78 31.15 13.10
CA GLN A 763 3.79 30.09 13.29
C GLN A 763 2.65 30.12 12.25
N THR A 764 2.29 31.29 11.70
CA THR A 764 1.25 31.39 10.66
C THR A 764 1.74 30.94 9.28
N CYS A 765 3.05 30.74 9.13
CA CYS A 765 3.63 30.10 7.94
C CYS A 765 3.45 28.58 7.94
N ARG A 766 3.21 27.96 9.10
CA ARG A 766 3.20 26.50 9.30
C ARG A 766 1.79 26.00 9.62
N ALA A 767 1.48 24.78 9.21
CA ALA A 767 0.25 24.13 9.69
C ALA A 767 0.34 23.81 11.20
N PRO A 768 -0.76 23.92 11.95
CA PRO A 768 -2.08 24.41 11.52
C PRO A 768 -2.22 25.95 11.55
N GLY A 769 -1.23 26.71 12.04
CA GLY A 769 -1.29 28.17 12.11
C GLY A 769 -1.63 28.84 10.77
N SER A 770 -1.16 28.30 9.65
CA SER A 770 -1.48 28.74 8.29
C SER A 770 -2.96 28.64 7.93
N MET A 771 -3.74 27.78 8.59
CA MET A 771 -5.18 27.62 8.36
C MET A 771 -5.99 28.85 8.80
N TRP A 772 -5.41 29.81 9.53
CA TRP A 772 -6.10 31.08 9.85
C TRP A 772 -6.53 31.85 8.60
N ILE A 773 -5.88 31.57 7.46
CA ILE A 773 -6.22 32.14 6.17
C ILE A 773 -7.65 31.83 5.72
N TYR A 774 -8.21 30.68 6.14
CA TYR A 774 -9.60 30.33 5.89
C TYR A 774 -10.56 31.31 6.58
N ALA A 775 -10.20 31.83 7.76
CA ALA A 775 -11.02 32.83 8.43
C ALA A 775 -11.07 34.14 7.64
N ILE A 776 -9.96 34.53 6.99
CA ILE A 776 -9.93 35.72 6.14
C ILE A 776 -10.78 35.50 4.89
N LEU A 777 -10.60 34.36 4.22
CA LEU A 777 -11.37 33.98 3.04
C LEU A 777 -12.89 34.01 3.30
N LEU A 778 -13.33 33.41 4.40
CA LEU A 778 -14.74 33.29 4.76
C LEU A 778 -15.38 34.60 5.26
N THR A 779 -14.57 35.61 5.59
CA THR A 779 -15.06 36.98 5.87
C THR A 779 -15.21 37.85 4.63
N GLY A 780 -14.77 37.39 3.45
CA GLY A 780 -14.92 38.10 2.18
C GLY A 780 -13.96 39.27 1.94
N ASP A 781 -12.92 39.45 2.78
CA ASP A 781 -11.93 40.51 2.62
C ASP A 781 -10.80 40.09 1.66
N VAL A 782 -11.10 40.21 0.37
CA VAL A 782 -10.26 39.74 -0.73
C VAL A 782 -8.92 40.50 -0.82
N GLU A 783 -8.90 41.81 -0.55
CA GLU A 783 -7.68 42.61 -0.57
C GLU A 783 -6.73 42.19 0.58
N ARG A 784 -7.29 41.99 1.77
CA ARG A 784 -6.53 41.50 2.92
C ARG A 784 -5.99 40.10 2.69
N MET A 785 -6.78 39.22 2.07
CA MET A 785 -6.36 37.86 1.72
C MET A 785 -5.08 37.88 0.86
N ARG A 786 -5.04 38.74 -0.18
CA ARG A 786 -3.84 38.89 -1.02
C ARG A 786 -2.63 39.34 -0.20
N ALA A 787 -2.78 40.38 0.62
CA ALA A 787 -1.70 40.90 1.46
C ALA A 787 -1.16 39.83 2.43
N VAL A 788 -2.03 38.99 2.99
CA VAL A 788 -1.65 37.90 3.89
C VAL A 788 -0.82 36.83 3.19
N VAL A 789 -1.23 36.40 1.99
CA VAL A 789 -0.50 35.39 1.22
C VAL A 789 0.87 35.91 0.77
N ASP A 790 0.93 37.14 0.27
CA ASP A 790 2.19 37.76 -0.14
C ASP A 790 3.19 37.88 1.01
N GLU A 791 2.72 38.32 2.18
CA GLU A 791 3.56 38.40 3.37
C GLU A 791 3.96 37.01 3.89
N THR A 792 3.09 36.00 3.76
CA THR A 792 3.43 34.61 4.13
C THR A 792 4.57 34.08 3.26
N VAL A 793 4.53 34.29 1.95
CA VAL A 793 5.63 33.92 1.04
C VAL A 793 6.91 34.66 1.41
N ALA A 794 6.84 35.96 1.68
CA ALA A 794 8.00 36.76 2.09
C ALA A 794 8.59 36.27 3.43
N ALA A 795 7.74 35.95 4.40
CA ALA A 795 8.15 35.42 5.70
C ALA A 795 8.81 34.04 5.59
N CYS A 796 8.23 33.11 4.82
CA CYS A 796 8.84 31.79 4.58
C CYS A 796 10.24 31.91 3.99
N ARG A 797 10.46 32.83 3.04
CA ARG A 797 11.79 33.13 2.47
C ARG A 797 12.77 33.67 3.51
N ARG A 798 12.34 34.61 4.36
CA ARG A 798 13.20 35.18 5.43
C ARG A 798 13.54 34.15 6.50
N LEU A 799 12.62 33.23 6.80
CA LEU A 799 12.76 32.22 7.85
C LEU A 799 13.44 30.92 7.36
N GLY A 800 13.58 30.72 6.04
CA GLY A 800 14.14 29.50 5.47
C GLY A 800 13.21 28.28 5.59
N TYR A 801 11.89 28.51 5.60
CA TYR A 801 10.89 27.45 5.72
C TYR A 801 10.55 26.89 4.34
N ASP A 802 11.39 25.98 3.84
CA ASP A 802 11.38 25.52 2.46
C ASP A 802 10.07 24.83 2.04
N TRP A 803 9.52 23.94 2.89
CA TRP A 803 8.28 23.23 2.58
C TRP A 803 7.08 24.18 2.64
N GLU A 804 7.05 25.02 3.67
CA GLU A 804 6.01 26.04 3.86
C GLU A 804 6.05 27.11 2.76
N LEU A 805 7.23 27.47 2.25
CA LEU A 805 7.39 28.33 1.08
C LEU A 805 6.75 27.70 -0.16
N ALA A 806 7.04 26.41 -0.41
CA ALA A 806 6.44 25.69 -1.54
C ALA A 806 4.92 25.65 -1.45
N ALA A 807 4.36 25.38 -0.26
CA ALA A 807 2.92 25.38 -0.01
C ALA A 807 2.29 26.78 -0.14
N ALA A 808 2.95 27.83 0.36
CA ALA A 808 2.47 29.21 0.24
C ALA A 808 2.50 29.71 -1.22
N LEU A 809 3.53 29.35 -1.98
CA LEU A 809 3.61 29.63 -3.43
C LEU A 809 2.52 28.89 -4.19
N LEU A 810 2.25 27.63 -3.86
CA LEU A 810 1.16 26.85 -4.45
C LEU A 810 -0.19 27.52 -4.19
N LEU A 811 -0.47 27.93 -2.94
CA LEU A 811 -1.69 28.65 -2.60
C LEU A 811 -1.82 29.96 -3.39
N ARG A 812 -0.74 30.73 -3.53
CA ARG A 812 -0.75 31.98 -4.31
C ARG A 812 -0.94 31.72 -5.80
N ALA A 813 -0.28 30.70 -6.35
CA ALA A 813 -0.44 30.28 -7.74
C ALA A 813 -1.90 29.95 -8.05
N ASN A 814 -2.55 29.18 -7.17
CA ASN A 814 -3.95 28.82 -7.25
C ASN A 814 -4.88 30.05 -7.23
N MET A 815 -4.62 31.02 -6.35
CA MET A 815 -5.39 32.27 -6.30
C MET A 815 -5.23 33.13 -7.55
N LEU A 816 -3.99 33.29 -8.04
CA LEU A 816 -3.66 34.04 -9.26
C LEU A 816 -4.22 33.33 -10.51
N ALA A 817 -4.27 32.00 -10.48
CA ALA A 817 -5.05 31.10 -11.32
C ALA A 817 -6.37 31.73 -11.77
N ASN A 818 -7.16 32.03 -10.75
CA ASN A 818 -8.59 32.35 -10.82
C ASN A 818 -8.91 33.81 -11.11
N ARG A 819 -7.90 34.68 -11.05
CA ARG A 819 -8.09 36.13 -11.00
C ARG A 819 -7.12 36.82 -11.93
N SER A 820 -7.47 36.85 -13.22
CA SER A 820 -6.65 37.50 -14.25
C SER A 820 -6.53 39.03 -14.04
N ASP A 821 -7.42 39.62 -13.22
CA ASP A 821 -7.37 41.01 -12.78
C ASP A 821 -6.23 41.29 -11.78
N TRP A 822 -5.62 40.26 -11.19
CA TRP A 822 -4.54 40.43 -10.21
C TRP A 822 -3.17 40.44 -10.87
N ALA A 823 -2.31 41.38 -10.44
CA ALA A 823 -0.91 41.39 -10.84
C ALA A 823 -0.15 40.21 -10.21
N GLY A 824 0.43 39.34 -11.04
CA GLY A 824 1.22 38.17 -10.62
C GLY A 824 1.47 37.20 -11.78
N ASP A 825 2.29 36.17 -11.55
CA ASP A 825 2.50 35.08 -12.52
C ASP A 825 2.29 33.74 -11.81
N ALA A 826 1.06 33.20 -11.91
CA ALA A 826 0.69 31.90 -11.32
C ALA A 826 1.62 30.77 -11.75
N ARG A 827 2.07 30.79 -13.02
CA ARG A 827 3.00 29.80 -13.57
C ARG A 827 4.35 29.91 -12.86
N ARG A 828 4.88 31.12 -12.62
CA ARG A 828 6.15 31.31 -11.91
C ARG A 828 6.10 30.74 -10.49
N ASP A 829 5.03 31.03 -9.76
CA ASP A 829 4.87 30.53 -8.39
C ASP A 829 4.71 29.00 -8.36
N ALA A 830 3.95 28.42 -9.30
CA ALA A 830 3.83 26.97 -9.43
C ALA A 830 5.15 26.30 -9.84
N GLU A 831 5.94 26.92 -10.73
CA GLU A 831 7.29 26.46 -11.11
C GLU A 831 8.26 26.48 -9.92
N GLU A 832 8.27 27.57 -9.14
CA GLU A 832 9.10 27.70 -7.95
C GLU A 832 8.68 26.67 -6.88
N SER A 833 7.37 26.54 -6.63
CA SER A 833 6.81 25.53 -5.72
C SER A 833 7.22 24.10 -6.10
N LEU A 834 7.09 23.74 -7.38
CA LEU A 834 7.49 22.44 -7.90
C LEU A 834 8.99 22.17 -7.71
N ALA A 835 9.84 23.18 -7.93
CA ALA A 835 11.28 23.05 -7.72
C ALA A 835 11.62 22.76 -6.24
N HIS A 836 10.92 23.41 -5.30
CA HIS A 836 11.07 23.14 -3.87
C HIS A 836 10.61 21.73 -3.50
N PHE A 837 9.41 21.30 -3.90
CA PHE A 837 8.91 19.96 -3.57
C PHE A 837 9.77 18.84 -4.17
N ARG A 838 10.27 19.01 -5.41
CA ARG A 838 11.21 18.07 -6.03
C ARG A 838 12.54 17.98 -5.28
N ARG A 839 13.08 19.11 -4.82
CA ARG A 839 14.31 19.13 -4.01
C ARG A 839 14.12 18.45 -2.66
N ILE A 840 12.95 18.62 -2.04
CA ILE A 840 12.59 17.98 -0.77
C ILE A 840 12.35 16.48 -0.97
N GLY A 841 11.89 16.05 -2.15
CA GLY A 841 11.47 14.68 -2.42
C GLY A 841 10.06 14.41 -1.92
N ASP A 842 9.16 15.40 -1.97
CA ASP A 842 7.75 15.27 -1.59
C ASP A 842 6.89 14.97 -2.83
N PRO A 843 6.46 13.72 -3.04
CA PRO A 843 5.67 13.34 -4.23
C PRO A 843 4.27 13.95 -4.22
N TRP A 844 3.64 14.10 -3.06
CA TRP A 844 2.34 14.75 -2.93
C TRP A 844 2.44 16.23 -3.34
N GLY A 845 3.42 16.95 -2.80
CA GLY A 845 3.64 18.36 -3.14
C GLY A 845 4.04 18.56 -4.61
N ALA A 846 4.79 17.63 -5.19
CA ALA A 846 5.14 17.68 -6.61
C ALA A 846 3.90 17.50 -7.51
N ALA A 847 3.01 16.56 -7.19
CA ALA A 847 1.76 16.35 -7.93
C ALA A 847 0.87 17.61 -7.88
N GLU A 848 0.74 18.23 -6.71
CA GLU A 848 0.03 19.49 -6.51
C GLU A 848 0.57 20.62 -7.37
N ALA A 849 1.89 20.85 -7.31
CA ALA A 849 2.53 21.94 -8.04
C ALA A 849 2.50 21.73 -9.56
N LEU A 850 2.58 20.47 -10.03
CA LEU A 850 2.37 20.13 -11.44
C LEU A 850 0.94 20.42 -11.88
N SER A 851 -0.06 20.05 -11.07
CA SER A 851 -1.47 20.36 -11.36
C SER A 851 -1.71 21.87 -11.47
N ALA A 852 -1.19 22.65 -10.52
CA ALA A 852 -1.30 24.11 -10.53
C ALA A 852 -0.57 24.77 -11.72
N ARG A 853 0.61 24.25 -12.10
CA ARG A 853 1.35 24.74 -13.27
C ARG A 853 0.64 24.39 -14.58
N GLY A 854 0.09 23.18 -14.67
CA GLY A 854 -0.71 22.74 -15.80
C GLY A 854 -1.92 23.64 -16.02
N GLU A 855 -2.61 24.02 -14.94
CA GLU A 855 -3.71 24.98 -14.98
C GLU A 855 -3.27 26.39 -15.43
N ALA A 856 -2.14 26.88 -14.93
CA ALA A 856 -1.60 28.16 -15.37
C ALA A 856 -1.24 28.16 -16.86
N HIS A 857 -0.75 27.03 -17.40
CA HIS A 857 -0.54 26.85 -18.84
C HIS A 857 -1.86 26.76 -19.62
N GLU A 858 -2.86 26.05 -19.10
CA GLU A 858 -4.20 25.93 -19.70
C GLU A 858 -4.85 27.30 -19.87
N ARG A 859 -4.88 28.12 -18.82
CA ARG A 859 -5.49 29.48 -18.85
C ARG A 859 -4.79 30.44 -19.81
N ARG A 860 -3.55 30.14 -20.20
CA ARG A 860 -2.77 30.88 -21.20
C ARG A 860 -2.86 30.31 -22.62
N GLY A 861 -3.62 29.23 -22.81
CA GLY A 861 -3.71 28.52 -24.09
C GLY A 861 -2.46 27.70 -24.45
N GLU A 862 -1.53 27.49 -23.51
CA GLU A 862 -0.30 26.71 -23.71
C GLU A 862 -0.59 25.19 -23.55
N HIS A 863 -1.57 24.68 -24.28
CA HIS A 863 -2.16 23.36 -24.09
C HIS A 863 -1.16 22.19 -24.11
N ALA A 864 -0.11 22.25 -24.93
CA ALA A 864 0.91 21.20 -24.99
C ALA A 864 1.68 21.07 -23.66
N ARG A 865 1.99 22.19 -23.00
CA ARG A 865 2.67 22.20 -21.69
C ARG A 865 1.72 21.78 -20.58
N ALA A 866 0.46 22.24 -20.64
CA ALA A 866 -0.59 21.79 -19.72
C ALA A 866 -0.77 20.26 -19.76
N ALA A 867 -0.77 19.67 -20.97
CA ALA A 867 -0.87 18.22 -21.13
C ALA A 867 0.32 17.46 -20.51
N GLU A 868 1.55 17.98 -20.68
CA GLU A 868 2.75 17.41 -20.06
C GLU A 868 2.66 17.44 -18.53
N ASP A 869 2.25 18.58 -17.97
CA ASP A 869 2.13 18.77 -16.52
C ASP A 869 1.04 17.90 -15.90
N PHE A 870 -0.16 17.86 -16.49
CA PHE A 870 -1.22 16.96 -16.01
C PHE A 870 -0.83 15.50 -16.16
N GLY A 871 -0.09 15.12 -17.21
CA GLY A 871 0.44 13.76 -17.37
C GLY A 871 1.43 13.38 -16.27
N GLN A 872 2.33 14.29 -15.88
CA GLN A 872 3.26 14.05 -14.77
C GLN A 872 2.53 14.03 -13.41
N ALA A 873 1.57 14.92 -13.19
CA ALA A 873 0.75 14.92 -11.97
C ALA A 873 -0.05 13.62 -11.83
N LEU A 874 -0.60 13.11 -12.94
CA LEU A 874 -1.35 11.86 -13.00
C LEU A 874 -0.47 10.67 -12.58
N ALA A 875 0.77 10.59 -13.09
CA ALA A 875 1.70 9.52 -12.70
C ALA A 875 2.00 9.52 -11.19
N HIS A 876 2.22 10.70 -10.59
CA HIS A 876 2.39 10.79 -9.14
C HIS A 876 1.12 10.44 -8.36
N ALA A 877 -0.05 10.83 -8.83
CA ALA A 877 -1.32 10.45 -8.21
C ALA A 877 -1.54 8.93 -8.24
N GLU A 878 -1.19 8.26 -9.33
CA GLU A 878 -1.21 6.79 -9.44
C GLU A 878 -0.23 6.12 -8.46
N GLU A 879 1.00 6.63 -8.35
CA GLU A 879 2.01 6.14 -7.41
C GLU A 879 1.58 6.27 -5.93
N LEU A 880 0.83 7.33 -5.62
CA LEU A 880 0.28 7.62 -4.29
C LEU A 880 -1.04 6.89 -3.98
N GLY A 881 -1.64 6.23 -4.98
CA GLY A 881 -2.94 5.57 -4.83
C GLY A 881 -4.12 6.54 -4.68
N ALA A 882 -4.01 7.74 -5.25
CA ALA A 882 -5.00 8.82 -5.17
C ALA A 882 -6.05 8.72 -6.31
N GLN A 883 -6.94 7.71 -6.29
CA GLN A 883 -7.78 7.37 -7.46
C GLN A 883 -8.81 8.46 -7.83
N THR A 884 -9.37 9.15 -6.83
CA THR A 884 -10.29 10.29 -7.03
C THR A 884 -9.58 11.39 -7.83
N GLN A 885 -8.32 11.63 -7.51
CA GLN A 885 -7.47 12.64 -8.15
C GLN A 885 -6.98 12.19 -9.52
N VAL A 886 -6.71 10.89 -9.69
CA VAL A 886 -6.47 10.26 -11.00
C VAL A 886 -7.64 10.56 -11.93
N ALA A 887 -8.89 10.39 -11.48
CA ALA A 887 -10.07 10.72 -12.29
C ALA A 887 -10.15 12.21 -12.64
N VAL A 888 -9.94 13.11 -11.66
CA VAL A 888 -9.95 14.57 -11.90
C VAL A 888 -8.86 15.00 -12.90
N LEU A 889 -7.62 14.54 -12.69
CA LEU A 889 -6.49 14.86 -13.57
C LEU A 889 -6.67 14.25 -14.97
N THR A 890 -7.26 13.06 -15.07
CA THR A 890 -7.62 12.43 -16.35
C THR A 890 -8.66 13.28 -17.09
N THR A 891 -9.72 13.73 -16.40
CA THR A 891 -10.74 14.61 -16.99
C THR A 891 -10.15 15.93 -17.49
N ARG A 892 -9.26 16.57 -16.73
CA ARG A 892 -8.56 17.79 -17.15
C ARG A 892 -7.65 17.54 -18.35
N LEU A 893 -6.81 16.51 -18.32
CA LEU A 893 -5.95 16.15 -19.44
C LEU A 893 -6.75 15.84 -20.70
N ALA A 894 -7.89 15.17 -20.55
CA ALA A 894 -8.80 14.89 -21.65
C ALA A 894 -9.39 16.17 -22.26
N ASN A 895 -9.77 17.15 -21.43
CA ASN A 895 -10.22 18.46 -21.90
C ASN A 895 -9.14 19.18 -22.70
N ILE A 896 -7.88 19.16 -22.25
CA ILE A 896 -6.75 19.72 -22.99
C ILE A 896 -6.61 19.08 -24.39
N HIS A 897 -6.83 17.77 -24.51
CA HIS A 897 -6.85 17.10 -25.81
C HIS A 897 -8.02 17.54 -26.69
N LEU A 898 -9.23 17.75 -26.14
CA LEU A 898 -10.36 18.31 -26.87
C LEU A 898 -10.08 19.74 -27.37
N GLU A 899 -9.48 20.58 -26.53
CA GLU A 899 -9.12 21.97 -26.85
C GLU A 899 -8.03 22.05 -27.93
N SER A 900 -7.07 21.13 -27.90
CA SER A 900 -5.95 21.05 -28.86
C SER A 900 -6.33 20.39 -30.19
N GLY A 901 -7.55 19.85 -30.31
CA GLY A 901 -8.05 19.18 -31.53
C GLY A 901 -7.78 17.67 -31.63
N ASP A 902 -7.18 17.04 -30.63
CA ASP A 902 -7.06 15.57 -30.52
C ASP A 902 -8.34 14.97 -29.89
N PHE A 903 -9.46 15.17 -30.57
CA PHE A 903 -10.78 14.80 -30.08
C PHE A 903 -10.89 13.31 -29.74
N ALA A 904 -10.33 12.45 -30.59
CA ALA A 904 -10.43 11.01 -30.40
C ALA A 904 -9.77 10.56 -29.10
N ARG A 905 -8.64 11.18 -28.71
CA ARG A 905 -7.96 10.88 -27.45
C ARG A 905 -8.72 11.43 -26.25
N GLY A 906 -9.14 12.70 -26.30
CA GLY A 906 -9.92 13.33 -25.23
C GLY A 906 -11.24 12.58 -24.97
N GLU A 907 -11.97 12.22 -26.03
CA GLU A 907 -13.22 11.47 -25.91
C GLU A 907 -13.00 10.10 -25.27
N ARG A 908 -11.98 9.33 -25.68
CA ARG A 908 -11.69 8.02 -25.07
C ARG A 908 -11.43 8.13 -23.57
N MET A 909 -10.64 9.12 -23.16
CA MET A 909 -10.32 9.33 -21.75
C MET A 909 -11.56 9.76 -20.93
N LEU A 910 -12.39 10.66 -21.47
CA LEU A 910 -13.64 11.06 -20.79
C LEU A 910 -14.62 9.89 -20.70
N ARG A 911 -14.76 9.10 -21.77
CA ARG A 911 -15.59 7.87 -21.73
C ARG A 911 -15.06 6.87 -20.74
N GLU A 912 -13.75 6.69 -20.62
CA GLU A 912 -13.16 5.82 -19.60
C GLU A 912 -13.51 6.30 -18.18
N VAL A 913 -13.46 7.61 -17.91
CA VAL A 913 -13.91 8.18 -16.63
C VAL A 913 -15.40 7.97 -16.43
N VAL A 914 -16.24 8.15 -17.46
CA VAL A 914 -17.70 7.95 -17.38
C VAL A 914 -18.09 6.47 -17.22
N ASP A 915 -17.42 5.57 -17.92
CA ASP A 915 -17.69 4.12 -17.90
C ASP A 915 -17.22 3.50 -16.58
N ARG A 916 -16.06 3.94 -16.06
CA ARG A 916 -15.65 3.64 -14.68
C ARG A 916 -16.60 4.30 -13.68
N GLY A 917 -17.06 5.51 -13.99
CA GLY A 917 -17.88 6.37 -13.15
C GLY A 917 -19.38 6.03 -13.12
N ALA A 918 -19.89 5.14 -13.96
CA ALA A 918 -21.29 4.65 -13.90
C ALA A 918 -21.62 3.92 -12.57
N HIS A 919 -20.63 3.75 -11.70
CA HIS A 919 -20.73 3.23 -10.34
C HIS A 919 -20.20 4.20 -9.26
N HIS A 920 -19.78 5.41 -9.64
CA HIS A 920 -19.13 6.42 -8.80
C HIS A 920 -19.93 7.72 -8.83
N VAL A 921 -20.53 8.13 -7.72
CA VAL A 921 -21.11 9.49 -7.60
C VAL A 921 -19.98 10.43 -7.18
N GLY A 922 -19.02 10.62 -8.08
CA GLY A 922 -17.82 11.43 -7.84
C GLY A 922 -17.76 12.68 -8.72
N GLU A 923 -17.17 13.75 -8.18
CA GLU A 923 -17.02 15.09 -8.78
C GLU A 923 -16.40 15.06 -10.19
N ALA A 924 -15.49 14.12 -10.44
CA ALA A 924 -14.84 13.92 -11.73
C ALA A 924 -15.81 13.43 -12.83
N LEU A 925 -16.87 12.68 -12.48
CA LEU A 925 -17.87 12.18 -13.42
C LEU A 925 -18.70 13.34 -13.98
N THR A 926 -19.18 14.22 -13.10
CA THR A 926 -20.00 15.40 -13.43
C THR A 926 -19.29 16.25 -14.49
N VAL A 927 -18.00 16.52 -14.26
CA VAL A 927 -17.15 17.31 -15.15
C VAL A 927 -16.81 16.54 -16.42
N ALA A 928 -16.55 15.24 -16.32
CA ALA A 928 -16.26 14.40 -17.48
C ALA A 928 -17.44 14.35 -18.45
N ARG A 929 -18.67 14.18 -17.95
CA ARG A 929 -19.89 14.23 -18.77
C ARG A 929 -20.06 15.59 -19.44
N LEU A 930 -19.75 16.67 -18.72
CA LEU A 930 -19.85 18.02 -19.25
C LEU A 930 -18.88 18.26 -20.41
N PHE A 931 -17.59 17.96 -20.23
CA PHE A 931 -16.60 18.08 -21.29
C PHE A 931 -16.87 17.11 -22.45
N LEU A 932 -17.40 15.92 -22.16
CA LEU A 932 -17.81 14.97 -23.18
C LEU A 932 -18.98 15.52 -24.01
N ALA A 933 -19.98 16.14 -23.38
CA ALA A 933 -21.09 16.78 -24.09
C ALA A 933 -20.60 17.92 -25.00
N ILE A 934 -19.66 18.76 -24.53
CA ILE A 934 -19.05 19.83 -25.33
C ILE A 934 -18.30 19.24 -26.53
N GLY A 935 -17.44 18.24 -26.32
CA GLY A 935 -16.68 17.57 -27.39
C GLY A 935 -17.58 16.90 -28.44
N LEU A 936 -18.65 16.22 -28.00
CA LEU A 936 -19.64 15.61 -28.89
C LEU A 936 -20.42 16.66 -29.69
N GLY A 937 -20.78 17.79 -29.06
CA GLY A 937 -21.43 18.92 -29.74
C GLY A 937 -20.56 19.49 -30.86
N ARG A 938 -19.27 19.69 -30.60
CA ARG A 938 -18.29 20.21 -31.58
C ARG A 938 -18.09 19.27 -32.78
N THR A 939 -18.16 17.96 -32.56
CA THR A 939 -18.05 16.94 -33.62
C THR A 939 -19.38 16.66 -34.34
N GLY A 940 -20.46 17.35 -33.98
CA GLY A 940 -21.77 17.22 -34.62
C GLY A 940 -22.64 16.08 -34.09
N ARG A 941 -22.19 15.33 -33.07
CA ARG A 941 -22.90 14.23 -32.41
C ARG A 941 -23.86 14.76 -31.33
N ARG A 942 -24.75 15.66 -31.73
CA ARG A 942 -25.55 16.52 -30.83
C ARG A 942 -26.59 15.75 -30.00
N GLU A 943 -27.17 14.69 -30.55
CA GLU A 943 -28.09 13.81 -29.80
C GLU A 943 -27.37 13.10 -28.65
N GLU A 944 -26.16 12.58 -28.87
CA GLU A 944 -25.36 11.99 -27.79
C GLU A 944 -24.94 13.04 -26.76
N ALA A 945 -24.61 14.26 -27.19
CA ALA A 945 -24.31 15.36 -26.27
C ALA A 945 -25.51 15.70 -25.36
N ARG A 946 -26.72 15.75 -25.92
CA ARG A 946 -27.96 15.95 -25.14
C ARG A 946 -28.19 14.84 -24.13
N GLU A 947 -27.94 13.59 -24.53
CA GLU A 947 -28.08 12.46 -23.63
C GLU A 947 -27.10 12.57 -22.44
N GLN A 948 -25.85 12.99 -22.68
CA GLN A 948 -24.91 13.27 -21.58
C GLN A 948 -25.42 14.37 -20.65
N LEU A 949 -25.96 15.47 -21.17
CA LEU A 949 -26.54 16.55 -20.34
C LEU A 949 -27.80 16.12 -19.59
N ARG A 950 -28.63 15.24 -20.18
CA ARG A 950 -29.83 14.66 -19.52
C ARG A 950 -29.41 13.78 -18.35
N LEU A 951 -28.49 12.84 -18.58
CA LEU A 951 -27.93 11.98 -17.53
C LEU A 951 -27.29 12.81 -16.42
N LEU A 952 -26.53 13.84 -16.80
CA LEU A 952 -25.95 14.78 -15.87
C LEU A 952 -27.02 15.45 -15.01
N ARG A 953 -28.15 15.94 -15.58
CA ARG A 953 -29.25 16.53 -14.79
C ARG A 953 -29.97 15.54 -13.87
N GLU A 954 -30.16 14.31 -14.31
CA GLU A 954 -30.81 13.28 -13.49
C GLU A 954 -29.95 12.94 -12.26
N GLU A 955 -28.63 12.87 -12.46
CA GLU A 955 -27.63 12.70 -11.40
C GLU A 955 -27.47 13.96 -10.52
N VAL A 956 -27.61 15.16 -11.11
CA VAL A 956 -27.37 16.49 -10.50
C VAL A 956 -28.63 17.12 -9.90
N SER A 957 -29.84 16.56 -10.03
CA SER A 957 -31.09 17.16 -9.49
C SER A 957 -31.12 17.41 -7.96
N VAL A 958 -30.04 17.05 -7.26
CA VAL A 958 -29.81 17.24 -5.82
C VAL A 958 -28.63 18.25 -5.55
N LEU A 959 -28.08 18.85 -6.61
CA LEU A 959 -26.94 19.77 -6.83
C LEU A 959 -26.71 21.03 -5.97
N GLY A 960 -27.78 21.77 -5.66
CA GLY A 960 -27.76 23.02 -4.89
C GLY A 960 -26.93 24.22 -5.40
N PHE A 961 -26.03 24.08 -6.39
CA PHE A 961 -25.11 25.16 -6.78
C PHE A 961 -25.58 25.99 -8.01
N VAL A 962 -25.84 27.28 -7.79
CA VAL A 962 -26.42 28.20 -8.79
C VAL A 962 -25.54 28.39 -10.03
N ALA A 963 -24.21 28.47 -9.89
CA ALA A 963 -23.33 28.73 -11.05
C ALA A 963 -23.25 27.53 -12.01
N PHE A 964 -23.33 26.31 -11.48
CA PHE A 964 -23.26 25.07 -12.27
C PHE A 964 -24.48 24.93 -13.17
N GLU A 965 -25.66 25.28 -12.66
CA GLU A 965 -26.89 25.33 -13.46
C GLU A 965 -26.81 26.34 -14.61
N GLY A 966 -26.21 27.51 -14.38
CA GLY A 966 -25.93 28.48 -15.45
C GLY A 966 -25.11 27.87 -16.60
N PHE A 967 -24.07 27.10 -16.26
CA PHE A 967 -23.23 26.42 -17.25
C PHE A 967 -23.96 25.33 -18.03
N LEU A 968 -24.75 24.49 -17.35
CA LEU A 968 -25.55 23.44 -17.99
C LEU A 968 -26.57 24.02 -18.96
N LEU A 969 -27.31 25.05 -18.52
CA LEU A 969 -28.30 25.74 -19.35
C LEU A 969 -27.65 26.39 -20.56
N GLY A 970 -26.51 27.04 -20.39
CA GLY A 970 -25.75 27.63 -21.49
C GLY A 970 -25.26 26.61 -22.51
N THR A 971 -24.75 25.46 -22.04
CA THR A 971 -24.29 24.37 -22.92
C THR A 971 -25.47 23.78 -23.71
N GLN A 972 -26.63 23.59 -23.07
CA GLN A 972 -27.84 23.16 -23.77
C GLN A 972 -28.28 24.21 -24.79
N ALA A 973 -28.30 25.50 -24.43
CA ALA A 973 -28.65 26.59 -25.34
C ALA A 973 -27.78 26.60 -26.58
N TRP A 974 -26.47 26.41 -26.42
CA TRP A 974 -25.54 26.29 -27.53
C TRP A 974 -25.89 25.14 -28.48
N LEU A 975 -26.21 23.95 -27.95
CA LEU A 975 -26.66 22.81 -28.77
C LEU A 975 -27.97 23.10 -29.53
N GLU A 976 -28.92 23.81 -28.91
CA GLU A 976 -30.18 24.23 -29.56
C GLU A 976 -29.91 25.17 -30.75
N VAL A 977 -29.03 26.17 -30.55
CA VAL A 977 -28.66 27.14 -31.59
C VAL A 977 -27.93 26.46 -32.75
N LEU A 978 -27.08 25.46 -32.48
CA LEU A 978 -26.41 24.70 -33.51
C LEU A 978 -27.37 23.86 -34.39
N ASP A 979 -28.50 23.44 -33.83
CA ASP A 979 -29.57 22.69 -34.52
C ASP A 979 -30.61 23.57 -35.23
N GLY A 980 -30.45 24.89 -35.17
CA GLY A 980 -31.41 25.81 -35.79
C GLY A 980 -32.63 26.13 -34.90
N ARG A 981 -32.67 25.63 -33.66
CA ARG A 981 -33.78 25.88 -32.72
C ARG A 981 -33.55 27.17 -31.93
N HIS A 982 -33.45 28.29 -32.66
CA HIS A 982 -32.96 29.58 -32.13
C HIS A 982 -33.81 30.13 -30.97
N GLU A 983 -35.13 30.14 -31.08
CA GLU A 983 -36.02 30.63 -30.01
C GLU A 983 -35.93 29.79 -28.72
N SER A 984 -35.83 28.45 -28.85
CA SER A 984 -35.59 27.57 -27.70
C SER A 984 -34.21 27.83 -27.09
N GLY A 985 -33.20 28.09 -27.93
CA GLY A 985 -31.86 28.49 -27.49
C GLY A 985 -31.87 29.79 -26.69
N LEU A 986 -32.55 30.84 -27.19
CA LEU A 986 -32.67 32.14 -26.50
C LEU A 986 -33.35 32.00 -25.14
N ALA A 987 -34.42 31.21 -25.04
CA ALA A 987 -35.09 30.95 -23.76
C ALA A 987 -34.14 30.34 -22.72
N LEU A 988 -33.30 29.37 -23.13
CA LEU A 988 -32.29 28.77 -22.26
C LEU A 988 -31.16 29.74 -21.90
N VAL A 989 -30.71 30.59 -22.83
CA VAL A 989 -29.71 31.64 -22.55
C VAL A 989 -30.23 32.61 -21.49
N ARG A 990 -31.50 33.04 -21.54
CA ARG A 990 -32.09 33.92 -20.50
C ARG A 990 -32.01 33.28 -19.12
N SER A 991 -32.37 32.00 -19.00
CA SER A 991 -32.27 31.26 -17.75
C SER A 991 -30.81 31.12 -17.28
N ALA A 992 -29.86 30.85 -18.19
CA ALA A 992 -28.45 30.76 -17.89
C ALA A 992 -27.86 32.09 -17.38
N LEU A 993 -28.24 33.21 -17.99
CA LEU A 993 -27.82 34.56 -17.59
C LEU A 993 -28.35 34.95 -16.20
N ALA A 994 -29.55 34.51 -15.81
CA ALA A 994 -30.08 34.75 -14.47
C ALA A 994 -29.20 34.10 -13.38
N HIS A 995 -28.65 32.91 -13.66
CA HIS A 995 -27.79 32.17 -12.73
C HIS A 995 -26.35 32.70 -12.73
N SER A 996 -25.83 33.06 -13.90
CA SER A 996 -24.44 33.52 -14.09
C SER A 996 -24.16 34.92 -13.53
N ARG A 997 -25.20 35.64 -13.08
CA ARG A 997 -25.11 36.98 -12.48
C ARG A 997 -25.04 36.98 -10.95
N ASP A 998 -25.10 35.82 -10.32
CA ASP A 998 -24.89 35.67 -8.88
C ASP A 998 -23.45 36.07 -8.47
N ALA A 999 -23.29 36.61 -7.26
CA ALA A 999 -22.00 37.14 -6.78
C ALA A 999 -20.89 36.08 -6.73
N LEU A 1000 -21.22 34.84 -6.36
CA LEU A 1000 -20.28 33.73 -6.33
C LEU A 1000 -19.93 33.26 -7.75
N SER A 1001 -20.92 33.24 -8.65
CA SER A 1001 -20.72 32.92 -10.07
C SER A 1001 -19.78 33.89 -10.76
N LEU A 1002 -19.94 35.20 -10.52
CA LEU A 1002 -19.07 36.24 -11.06
C LEU A 1002 -17.65 36.21 -10.46
N ALA A 1003 -17.50 35.72 -9.23
CA ALA A 1003 -16.20 35.57 -8.59
C ALA A 1003 -15.40 34.36 -9.13
N ILE A 1004 -16.08 33.29 -9.55
CA ILE A 1004 -15.45 32.02 -9.98
C ILE A 1004 -15.33 31.95 -11.51
N MET A 1005 -16.35 32.35 -12.26
CA MET A 1005 -16.42 32.22 -13.72
C MET A 1005 -16.94 33.49 -14.42
N PRO A 1006 -16.23 34.63 -14.30
CA PRO A 1006 -16.69 35.92 -14.82
C PRO A 1006 -16.94 35.96 -16.34
N GLN A 1007 -16.32 35.07 -17.10
CA GLN A 1007 -16.48 34.95 -18.55
C GLN A 1007 -17.84 34.39 -19.00
N MET A 1008 -18.57 33.69 -18.12
CA MET A 1008 -19.80 32.96 -18.47
C MET A 1008 -20.87 33.83 -19.12
N VAL A 1009 -21.02 35.05 -18.62
CA VAL A 1009 -21.95 36.05 -19.16
C VAL A 1009 -21.63 36.34 -20.62
N SER A 1010 -20.36 36.59 -20.96
CA SER A 1010 -19.92 36.86 -22.34
C SER A 1010 -20.17 35.66 -23.26
N VAL A 1011 -19.91 34.44 -22.79
CA VAL A 1011 -20.16 33.20 -23.55
C VAL A 1011 -21.65 33.02 -23.87
N HIS A 1012 -22.53 33.28 -22.90
CA HIS A 1012 -23.97 33.21 -23.07
C HIS A 1012 -24.50 34.27 -24.05
N LEU A 1013 -24.03 35.51 -23.94
CA LEU A 1013 -24.38 36.58 -24.86
C LEU A 1013 -23.92 36.27 -26.29
N THR A 1014 -22.72 35.70 -26.46
CA THR A 1014 -22.21 35.26 -27.77
C THR A 1014 -23.06 34.14 -28.38
N THR A 1015 -23.55 33.22 -27.55
CA THR A 1015 -24.48 32.16 -27.98
C THR A 1015 -25.82 32.72 -28.43
N ALA A 1016 -26.39 33.69 -27.69
CA ALA A 1016 -27.60 34.39 -28.09
C ALA A 1016 -27.38 35.22 -29.37
N ALA A 1017 -26.23 35.88 -29.52
CA ALA A 1017 -25.88 36.61 -30.73
C ALA A 1017 -25.94 35.72 -31.98
N LEU A 1018 -25.42 34.49 -31.90
CA LEU A 1018 -25.52 33.52 -32.98
C LEU A 1018 -26.97 33.15 -33.28
N ALA A 1019 -27.81 32.94 -32.26
CA ALA A 1019 -29.23 32.65 -32.43
C ALA A 1019 -29.97 33.78 -33.18
N LEU A 1020 -29.69 35.04 -32.83
CA LEU A 1020 -30.30 36.22 -33.44
C LEU A 1020 -29.84 36.46 -34.88
N VAL A 1021 -28.57 36.20 -35.19
CA VAL A 1021 -28.02 36.30 -36.55
C VAL A 1021 -28.64 35.24 -37.47
N ARG A 1022 -28.98 34.07 -36.94
CA ARG A 1022 -29.54 32.93 -37.69
C ARG A 1022 -31.06 32.87 -37.69
N ASP A 1023 -31.71 33.87 -37.12
CA ASP A 1023 -33.16 33.98 -37.10
C ASP A 1023 -33.76 33.81 -38.50
N GLU A 1024 -34.81 32.97 -38.63
CA GLU A 1024 -35.33 32.52 -39.92
C GLU A 1024 -35.91 33.66 -40.77
N GLU A 1025 -36.36 34.74 -40.11
CA GLU A 1025 -36.88 35.94 -40.76
C GLU A 1025 -35.76 36.94 -41.14
N GLY A 1026 -34.51 36.71 -40.71
CA GLY A 1026 -33.33 37.54 -40.99
C GLY A 1026 -33.38 38.96 -40.41
N GLY A 1027 -34.45 39.32 -39.71
CA GLY A 1027 -34.70 40.67 -39.20
C GLY A 1027 -33.84 41.07 -38.00
N ARG A 1028 -33.32 40.09 -37.25
CA ARG A 1028 -32.64 40.29 -35.95
C ARG A 1028 -31.11 40.28 -36.03
N ALA A 1029 -30.53 40.15 -37.22
CA ALA A 1029 -29.07 40.10 -37.38
C ALA A 1029 -28.35 41.35 -36.84
N TYR A 1030 -28.96 42.53 -36.96
CA TYR A 1030 -28.40 43.77 -36.41
C TYR A 1030 -28.35 43.74 -34.88
N GLU A 1031 -29.41 43.25 -34.23
CA GLU A 1031 -29.46 43.07 -32.77
C GLU A 1031 -28.47 41.99 -32.30
N GLY A 1032 -28.33 40.90 -33.06
CA GLY A 1032 -27.33 39.87 -32.79
C GLY A 1032 -25.89 40.39 -32.78
N ILE A 1033 -25.53 41.27 -33.72
CA ILE A 1033 -24.17 41.85 -33.75
C ILE A 1033 -23.96 42.94 -32.70
N ARG A 1034 -25.01 43.68 -32.31
CA ARG A 1034 -24.96 44.53 -31.11
C ARG A 1034 -24.71 43.71 -29.85
N LEU A 1035 -25.40 42.58 -29.70
CA LEU A 1035 -25.21 41.68 -28.58
C LEU A 1035 -23.80 41.08 -28.55
N TYR A 1036 -23.24 40.76 -29.71
CA TYR A 1036 -21.85 40.29 -29.82
C TYR A 1036 -20.83 41.36 -29.41
N GLY A 1037 -21.02 42.62 -29.81
CA GLY A 1037 -20.17 43.72 -29.34
C GLY A 1037 -20.20 43.90 -27.82
N ALA A 1038 -21.39 43.77 -27.21
CA ALA A 1038 -21.52 43.79 -25.75
C ALA A 1038 -20.86 42.58 -25.08
N ALA A 1039 -20.95 41.40 -25.70
CA ALA A 1039 -20.28 40.19 -25.21
C ALA A 1039 -18.75 40.38 -25.13
N GLU A 1040 -18.14 40.97 -26.16
CA GLU A 1040 -16.70 41.26 -26.17
C GLU A 1040 -16.30 42.27 -25.09
N ARG A 1041 -17.11 43.31 -24.89
CA ARG A 1041 -16.88 44.33 -23.86
C ARG A 1041 -16.85 43.76 -22.43
N HIS A 1042 -17.69 42.77 -22.18
CA HIS A 1042 -17.85 42.12 -20.88
C HIS A 1042 -16.94 40.91 -20.67
N LEU A 1043 -16.08 40.58 -21.65
CA LEU A 1043 -15.10 39.51 -21.49
C LEU A 1043 -13.98 39.95 -20.52
N PRO A 1044 -13.58 39.13 -19.54
CA PRO A 1044 -12.50 39.47 -18.62
C PRO A 1044 -11.18 39.75 -19.34
N SER A 1045 -10.44 40.74 -18.85
CA SER A 1045 -9.10 41.03 -19.39
C SER A 1045 -8.18 39.83 -19.21
N GLY A 1046 -7.48 39.45 -20.28
CA GLY A 1046 -6.57 38.29 -20.29
C GLY A 1046 -7.24 36.93 -20.45
N HIS A 1047 -8.57 36.87 -20.63
CA HIS A 1047 -9.27 35.61 -20.94
C HIS A 1047 -8.79 35.06 -22.28
N VAL A 1048 -8.40 33.78 -22.30
CA VAL A 1048 -8.07 33.05 -23.52
C VAL A 1048 -9.30 32.26 -23.92
N PRO A 1049 -9.96 32.57 -25.06
CA PRO A 1049 -11.20 31.92 -25.42
C PRO A 1049 -10.99 30.44 -25.68
N THR A 1050 -11.88 29.59 -25.17
CA THR A 1050 -11.87 28.15 -25.45
C THR A 1050 -12.19 27.86 -26.92
N ALA A 1051 -11.90 26.65 -27.40
CA ALA A 1051 -12.19 26.25 -28.76
C ALA A 1051 -13.69 26.39 -29.14
N PRO A 1052 -14.67 25.95 -28.32
CA PRO A 1052 -16.08 26.23 -28.62
C PRO A 1052 -16.39 27.73 -28.64
N GLU A 1053 -15.82 28.55 -27.75
CA GLU A 1053 -16.00 30.01 -27.79
C GLU A 1053 -15.49 30.62 -29.09
N ARG A 1054 -14.28 30.25 -29.53
CA ARG A 1054 -13.70 30.69 -30.80
C ARG A 1054 -14.56 30.28 -31.98
N GLU A 1055 -15.02 29.03 -32.01
CA GLU A 1055 -15.87 28.50 -33.08
C GLU A 1055 -17.22 29.24 -33.19
N ILE A 1056 -17.86 29.58 -32.05
CA ILE A 1056 -19.11 30.35 -32.04
C ILE A 1056 -18.84 31.78 -32.50
N ALA A 1057 -17.81 32.44 -31.96
CA ALA A 1057 -17.43 33.79 -32.34
C ALA A 1057 -17.17 33.89 -33.86
N GLU A 1058 -16.37 32.99 -34.42
CA GLU A 1058 -16.10 32.95 -35.87
C GLU A 1058 -17.36 32.74 -36.72
N ARG A 1059 -18.35 32.01 -36.22
CA ARG A 1059 -19.64 31.84 -36.89
C ARG A 1059 -20.48 33.11 -36.81
N VAL A 1060 -20.60 33.72 -35.63
CA VAL A 1060 -21.30 35.00 -35.44
C VAL A 1060 -20.74 36.06 -36.37
N GLU A 1061 -19.42 36.18 -36.45
CA GLU A 1061 -18.77 37.14 -37.34
C GLU A 1061 -19.06 36.86 -38.82
N ARG A 1062 -18.88 35.61 -39.25
CA ARG A 1062 -19.04 35.21 -40.66
C ARG A 1062 -20.48 35.38 -41.12
N GLU A 1063 -21.43 34.89 -40.33
CA GLU A 1063 -22.86 34.92 -40.64
C GLU A 1063 -23.41 36.35 -40.50
N GLY A 1064 -22.94 37.11 -39.51
CA GLY A 1064 -23.29 38.52 -39.34
C GLY A 1064 -22.83 39.40 -40.50
N ARG A 1065 -21.57 39.23 -40.96
CA ARG A 1065 -21.05 39.94 -42.14
C ARG A 1065 -21.83 39.56 -43.39
N ALA A 1066 -22.21 38.29 -43.54
CA ALA A 1066 -23.02 37.83 -44.67
C ALA A 1066 -24.44 38.43 -44.66
N ALA A 1067 -25.07 38.56 -43.48
CA ALA A 1067 -26.42 39.09 -43.35
C ALA A 1067 -26.50 40.62 -43.47
N LEU A 1068 -25.52 41.36 -42.94
CA LEU A 1068 -25.59 42.83 -42.81
C LEU A 1068 -24.70 43.59 -43.81
N GLY A 1069 -23.66 42.95 -44.34
CA GLY A 1069 -22.55 43.63 -45.01
C GLY A 1069 -21.63 44.38 -44.04
N GLU A 1070 -20.40 44.67 -44.48
CA GLU A 1070 -19.32 45.20 -43.60
C GLU A 1070 -19.68 46.49 -42.86
N ALA A 1071 -20.29 47.47 -43.54
CA ALA A 1071 -20.58 48.76 -42.92
C ALA A 1071 -21.63 48.68 -41.81
N ARG A 1072 -22.69 47.89 -42.00
CA ARG A 1072 -23.74 47.71 -40.98
C ARG A 1072 -23.28 46.79 -39.86
N TYR A 1073 -22.47 45.78 -40.17
CA TYR A 1073 -21.82 44.93 -39.17
C TYR A 1073 -20.94 45.76 -38.22
N ALA A 1074 -20.05 46.60 -38.77
CA ALA A 1074 -19.16 47.44 -37.96
C ALA A 1074 -19.94 48.44 -37.09
N ALA A 1075 -21.02 49.04 -37.62
CA ALA A 1075 -21.89 49.94 -36.86
C ALA A 1075 -22.59 49.22 -35.71
N ALA A 1076 -23.20 48.05 -35.96
CA ALA A 1076 -23.86 47.25 -34.94
C ALA A 1076 -22.90 46.83 -33.82
N ARG A 1077 -21.69 46.38 -34.18
CA ARG A 1077 -20.68 45.95 -33.20
C ARG A 1077 -20.22 47.10 -32.32
N ALA A 1078 -19.96 48.28 -32.91
CA ALA A 1078 -19.56 49.48 -32.17
C ALA A 1078 -20.68 50.00 -31.26
N GLU A 1079 -21.94 49.89 -31.67
CA GLU A 1079 -23.09 50.22 -30.83
C GLU A 1079 -23.21 49.24 -29.65
N GLY A 1080 -22.91 47.96 -29.88
CA GLY A 1080 -22.85 46.91 -28.87
C GLY A 1080 -21.80 47.13 -27.77
N ASP A 1081 -20.60 47.58 -28.15
CA ASP A 1081 -19.49 47.87 -27.22
C ASP A 1081 -19.86 48.94 -26.16
N GLY A 1082 -20.84 49.80 -26.48
CA GLY A 1082 -21.35 50.84 -25.59
C GLY A 1082 -22.45 50.38 -24.62
N LEU A 1083 -22.94 49.14 -24.72
CA LEU A 1083 -24.06 48.66 -23.89
C LEU A 1083 -23.59 48.27 -22.49
N SER A 1084 -24.39 48.60 -21.48
CA SER A 1084 -24.29 48.01 -20.15
C SER A 1084 -24.77 46.55 -20.17
N LEU A 1085 -24.39 45.78 -19.14
CA LEU A 1085 -24.79 44.39 -19.04
C LEU A 1085 -26.32 44.23 -18.99
N ASP A 1086 -27.03 45.13 -18.31
CA ASP A 1086 -28.51 45.09 -18.24
C ASP A 1086 -29.16 45.38 -19.60
N GLU A 1087 -28.61 46.32 -20.37
CA GLU A 1087 -29.08 46.61 -21.73
C GLU A 1087 -28.79 45.44 -22.68
N ALA A 1088 -27.62 44.81 -22.55
CA ALA A 1088 -27.25 43.63 -23.35
C ALA A 1088 -28.18 42.44 -23.04
N VAL A 1089 -28.46 42.16 -21.77
CA VAL A 1089 -29.38 41.09 -21.35
C VAL A 1089 -30.81 41.36 -21.85
N ALA A 1090 -31.24 42.61 -21.93
CA ALA A 1090 -32.56 42.97 -22.45
C ALA A 1090 -32.74 42.71 -23.96
N LEU A 1091 -31.66 42.54 -24.71
CA LEU A 1091 -31.68 42.16 -26.14
C LEU A 1091 -31.84 40.65 -26.37
N VAL A 1092 -31.62 39.83 -25.34
CA VAL A 1092 -31.79 38.37 -25.37
C VAL A 1092 -33.24 38.03 -25.18
#